data_AF-A0A1G4BL74-F1
#
_entry.id   AF-A0A1G4BL74-F1
#
_cell.length_a   1.000
_cell.length_b   1.000
_cell.length_c   1.000
_cell.angle_alpha   90.00
_cell.angle_beta   90.00
_cell.angle_gamma   90.00
#
_symmetry.space_group_name_H-M   'P 1'
#
loop_
_entity.id
_entity.type
_entity.pdbx_description
1 polymer ?
#
loop_
_entity_poly.entity_id
_entity_poly.type
_entity_poly.pdbx_seq_one_letter_code
_entity_poly.pdbx_strand_id
1 'polypeptide(L)'
;MRGFLTTAGCLASLAALVSETIALPVQDAPLRVEWRTLSSAAKADYISAVKCLDGLPSKIGLETSLYNDFPYVHALLNNEIHFVAQFLPWHRYFVYVYEKALRDECKYTGPMTYWDWTLDSDDMSKSPVFSNDTTSGLGGNGLNGGWVAPTRPNPLTMCVLDGAFANFTVSYYTTNALSHCLNRGFNDGVGVNAGRYQGGLYSPAKVSGIVENSGNFSTFATALENGPHGAIHSAVGGDLFPSTSPNATLISDFGNYPPRNRNIKMICSPCHLVLGAQKDYALVSSKINGENPLEPHHRDCGSLTASVDAGCYICNRLWATLDTDERQKVRQSSIEPAGQESADFVNSTLTSVFLDDGAAFAYPSALLLQIAFDRSKVVQLERNPSKGFMRASILLLPQDSYAPQYKIASHSHTTRSDSTFHVAQKWIAECLAEHSHCGAKASTITQWCPSRLLDTGPLDQESFSCRLVLPNITPIQGPYTTLSHCWGITESFNLTLNNYAQLLQDIPLDTLPQLFRDAVEITRRLNIRYLWIDSLCIIQQGDDLADWRHESTHMDKIYSRSFCNIAAADAPDAHYSMFCSRNPDAQCAQTLYLPVGSQSTRFLVLDYNLWRTEVSNAVINTRAWVLQERLLSPRVLYFGQRQILWECQQKEAAEIYPEAMLIDLSRFPSRFKGFSYNQIGWKPQGHGDLSKYQYWCNIVNAYTRAKLTFPGDKLIALSAVAKTARDLLGDDYVAGMWRRYLERELMWSVAVGQTQARPSVYRAPSWSWAAVDGHVTPGIMDIEAVEMLIEVQNLHLDYVTSDTTGLVSGGWLQLWGVLKKLELLPDISLSSHDNNHDFLKMVVNGVPVSVRADSVMKEYQPHVALDTSQEWTGMQNLQPDLFCMPARKRPDDHGSIYVLLLELQDRKEGVFRRVGIARGWGKDVRANFLARNGEEETLPCVTYKHGRHLVRII
;
A
#
# COMPACT_ATOMS: atom_id res chain seq x y z
N MET A 1 34.87 -34.93 -42.30
CA MET A 1 33.65 -34.22 -42.73
C MET A 1 32.48 -35.18 -43.05
N ARG A 2 32.06 -36.05 -42.12
CA ARG A 2 30.77 -36.79 -42.18
C ARG A 2 30.16 -37.11 -40.79
N GLY A 3 30.74 -36.60 -39.69
CA GLY A 3 30.34 -36.94 -38.31
C GLY A 3 29.72 -35.80 -37.49
N PHE A 4 29.44 -34.65 -38.10
CA PHE A 4 28.85 -33.48 -37.41
C PHE A 4 27.40 -33.19 -37.85
N LEU A 5 26.81 -34.03 -38.72
CA LEU A 5 25.48 -33.81 -39.30
C LEU A 5 24.39 -34.77 -38.78
N THR A 6 24.70 -35.74 -37.92
CA THR A 6 23.71 -36.67 -37.37
C THR A 6 23.21 -36.30 -35.97
N THR A 7 23.93 -35.47 -35.22
CA THR A 7 23.46 -34.98 -33.89
C THR A 7 22.60 -33.72 -34.00
N ALA A 8 22.77 -32.92 -35.06
CA ALA A 8 21.92 -31.75 -35.32
C ALA A 8 20.53 -32.11 -35.90
N GLY A 9 20.37 -33.29 -36.51
CA GLY A 9 19.13 -33.72 -37.17
C GLY A 9 17.98 -34.05 -36.21
N CYS A 10 18.27 -34.52 -34.99
CA CYS A 10 17.23 -34.81 -34.00
C CYS A 10 16.79 -33.57 -33.20
N LEU A 11 17.63 -32.53 -33.11
CA LEU A 11 17.27 -31.26 -32.45
C LEU A 11 16.54 -30.30 -33.41
N ALA A 12 16.85 -30.31 -34.70
CA ALA A 12 16.24 -29.41 -35.69
C ALA A 12 14.81 -29.80 -36.11
N SER A 13 14.42 -31.07 -35.94
CA SER A 13 13.06 -31.53 -36.30
C SER A 13 11.99 -31.23 -35.24
N LEU A 14 12.39 -30.76 -34.05
CA LEU A 14 11.50 -30.41 -32.94
C LEU A 14 11.40 -28.89 -32.69
N ALA A 15 12.25 -28.08 -33.33
CA ALA A 15 12.24 -26.62 -33.20
C ALA A 15 11.38 -25.89 -34.25
N ALA A 16 10.76 -26.62 -35.21
CA ALA A 16 9.98 -26.03 -36.30
C ALA A 16 8.45 -26.03 -36.09
N LEU A 17 7.97 -26.30 -34.86
CA LEU A 17 6.56 -26.12 -34.47
C LEU A 17 6.47 -25.08 -33.35
N VAL A 18 6.93 -23.87 -33.62
CA VAL A 18 6.60 -22.68 -32.83
C VAL A 18 5.96 -21.65 -33.77
N SER A 19 4.64 -21.73 -33.88
CA SER A 19 3.78 -20.57 -34.10
C SER A 19 2.43 -20.91 -33.47
N GLU A 20 1.92 -19.99 -32.67
CA GLU A 20 0.70 -20.07 -31.84
C GLU A 20 0.85 -20.74 -30.46
N THR A 21 1.46 -20.02 -29.53
CA THR A 21 1.12 -20.17 -28.10
C THR A 21 -0.26 -19.57 -27.85
N ILE A 22 -1.30 -20.38 -28.01
CA ILE A 22 -2.61 -20.11 -27.41
C ILE A 22 -2.44 -20.27 -25.89
N ALA A 23 -2.64 -19.20 -25.13
CA ALA A 23 -2.77 -19.29 -23.68
C ALA A 23 -4.05 -20.08 -23.37
N LEU A 24 -3.90 -21.36 -22.99
CA LEU A 24 -5.03 -22.15 -22.49
C LEU A 24 -5.49 -21.57 -21.13
N PRO A 25 -6.81 -21.41 -20.92
CA PRO A 25 -7.36 -20.97 -19.65
C PRO A 25 -6.97 -21.93 -18.51
N VAL A 26 -6.68 -21.37 -17.33
CA VAL A 26 -6.16 -22.06 -16.13
C VAL A 26 -7.12 -23.12 -15.55
N GLN A 27 -8.34 -23.25 -16.09
CA GLN A 27 -9.36 -24.15 -15.55
C GLN A 27 -9.10 -25.65 -15.79
N ASP A 28 -8.20 -26.04 -16.71
CA ASP A 28 -8.00 -27.45 -17.10
C ASP A 28 -6.56 -27.97 -16.98
N ALA A 29 -5.67 -27.31 -16.23
CA ALA A 29 -4.31 -27.83 -16.05
C ALA A 29 -4.31 -29.15 -15.25
N PRO A 30 -3.83 -30.28 -15.81
CA PRO A 30 -3.87 -31.57 -15.13
C PRO A 30 -3.00 -31.53 -13.86
N LEU A 31 -3.63 -31.77 -12.71
CA LEU A 31 -2.97 -31.76 -11.40
C LEU A 31 -2.15 -33.04 -11.22
N ARG A 32 -0.88 -32.89 -10.86
CA ARG A 32 -0.07 -34.00 -10.34
C ARG A 32 -0.34 -34.19 -8.85
N VAL A 33 -0.55 -35.42 -8.41
CA VAL A 33 -1.02 -35.72 -7.05
C VAL A 33 -0.04 -36.60 -6.28
N GLU A 34 0.00 -36.45 -4.96
CA GLU A 34 0.89 -37.24 -4.11
C GLU A 34 0.33 -38.67 -3.94
N TRP A 35 1.19 -39.69 -4.01
CA TRP A 35 0.79 -41.11 -3.99
C TRP A 35 -0.14 -41.50 -2.83
N ARG A 36 0.00 -40.92 -1.64
CA ARG A 36 -0.85 -41.18 -0.45
C ARG A 36 -2.26 -40.67 -0.63
N THR A 37 -2.45 -39.65 -1.45
CA THR A 37 -3.76 -39.03 -1.69
C THR A 37 -4.61 -39.83 -2.70
N LEU A 38 -3.98 -40.74 -3.46
CA LEU A 38 -4.69 -41.62 -4.37
C LEU A 38 -5.49 -42.70 -3.63
N SER A 39 -6.70 -42.96 -4.12
CA SER A 39 -7.46 -44.16 -3.73
C SER A 39 -6.77 -45.43 -4.23
N SER A 40 -7.03 -46.57 -3.60
CA SER A 40 -6.47 -47.86 -4.03
C SER A 40 -6.82 -48.19 -5.49
N ALA A 41 -8.02 -47.80 -5.94
CA ALA A 41 -8.43 -47.95 -7.34
C ALA A 41 -7.57 -47.10 -8.29
N ALA A 42 -7.34 -45.82 -7.95
CA ALA A 42 -6.51 -44.95 -8.78
C ALA A 42 -5.04 -45.41 -8.83
N LYS A 43 -4.52 -45.98 -7.73
CA LYS A 43 -3.20 -46.64 -7.71
C LYS A 43 -3.15 -47.86 -8.63
N ALA A 44 -4.18 -48.70 -8.58
CA ALA A 44 -4.30 -49.87 -9.44
C ALA A 44 -4.39 -49.49 -10.93
N ASP A 45 -5.10 -48.41 -11.26
CA ASP A 45 -5.20 -47.89 -12.63
C ASP A 45 -3.84 -47.43 -13.17
N TYR A 46 -3.06 -46.70 -12.36
CA TYR A 46 -1.69 -46.31 -12.72
C TYR A 46 -0.80 -47.54 -12.95
N ILE A 47 -0.81 -48.49 -12.01
CA ILE A 47 -0.03 -49.73 -12.09
C ILE A 47 -0.40 -50.55 -13.33
N SER A 48 -1.69 -50.63 -13.67
CA SER A 48 -2.18 -51.31 -14.87
C SER A 48 -1.64 -50.66 -16.14
N ALA A 49 -1.64 -49.33 -16.22
CA ALA A 49 -1.09 -48.59 -17.35
C ALA A 49 0.42 -48.81 -17.51
N VAL A 50 1.19 -48.85 -16.41
CA VAL A 50 2.62 -49.15 -16.44
C VAL A 50 2.89 -50.57 -16.97
N LYS A 51 2.14 -51.58 -16.48
CA LYS A 51 2.24 -52.96 -16.99
C LYS A 51 1.83 -53.08 -18.45
N CYS A 52 0.87 -52.26 -18.91
CA CYS A 52 0.49 -52.20 -20.31
C CYS A 52 1.66 -51.74 -21.19
N LEU A 53 2.46 -50.73 -20.78
CA LEU A 53 3.64 -50.31 -21.53
C LEU A 53 4.66 -51.44 -21.69
N ASP A 54 4.78 -52.33 -20.71
CA ASP A 54 5.67 -53.48 -20.79
C ASP A 54 5.16 -54.58 -21.74
N GLY A 55 3.87 -54.57 -22.06
CA GLY A 55 3.27 -55.46 -23.07
C GLY A 55 3.33 -54.93 -24.51
N LEU A 56 3.74 -53.69 -24.72
CA LEU A 56 3.79 -53.05 -26.05
C LEU A 56 5.21 -53.11 -26.64
N PRO A 57 5.37 -53.21 -27.97
CA PRO A 57 6.70 -53.24 -28.60
C PRO A 57 7.41 -51.89 -28.50
N SER A 58 8.74 -51.92 -28.40
CA SER A 58 9.61 -50.73 -28.45
C SER A 58 9.31 -49.84 -29.66
N LYS A 59 9.38 -48.51 -29.45
CA LYS A 59 9.26 -47.49 -30.51
C LYS A 59 10.60 -46.98 -31.03
N ILE A 60 11.70 -47.30 -30.34
CA ILE A 60 13.06 -46.92 -30.77
C ILE A 60 13.84 -48.10 -31.37
N GLY A 61 13.19 -49.24 -31.57
CA GLY A 61 13.75 -50.41 -32.27
C GLY A 61 14.50 -51.39 -31.36
N LEU A 62 14.23 -51.40 -30.05
CA LEU A 62 14.71 -52.45 -29.15
C LEU A 62 13.90 -53.73 -29.35
N GLU A 63 14.51 -54.90 -29.09
CA GLU A 63 13.83 -56.21 -29.17
C GLU A 63 12.88 -56.50 -27.98
N THR A 64 12.60 -55.49 -27.16
CA THR A 64 11.89 -55.60 -25.87
C THR A 64 10.62 -54.74 -25.89
N SER A 65 10.23 -54.17 -24.75
CA SER A 65 8.97 -53.42 -24.62
C SER A 65 9.13 -51.90 -24.71
N LEU A 66 8.03 -51.20 -24.96
CA LEU A 66 7.95 -49.74 -24.91
C LEU A 66 8.33 -49.20 -23.52
N TYR A 67 8.01 -49.94 -22.45
CA TYR A 67 8.49 -49.60 -21.11
C TYR A 67 10.03 -49.53 -21.06
N ASN A 68 10.72 -50.46 -21.74
CA ASN A 68 12.18 -50.55 -21.75
C ASN A 68 12.87 -49.44 -22.59
N ASP A 69 12.14 -48.70 -23.43
CA ASP A 69 12.69 -47.54 -24.15
C ASP A 69 13.16 -46.44 -23.18
N PHE A 70 12.42 -46.21 -22.10
CA PHE A 70 12.69 -45.16 -21.12
C PHE A 70 14.01 -45.37 -20.35
N PRO A 71 14.24 -46.51 -19.66
CA PRO A 71 15.52 -46.75 -18.99
C PRO A 71 16.68 -46.85 -19.97
N TYR A 72 16.49 -47.37 -21.19
CA TYR A 72 17.54 -47.40 -22.21
C TYR A 72 17.98 -45.99 -22.62
N VAL A 73 17.03 -45.09 -22.95
CA VAL A 73 17.34 -43.70 -23.36
C VAL A 73 17.99 -42.92 -22.22
N HIS A 74 17.52 -43.09 -20.99
CA HIS A 74 18.11 -42.44 -19.82
C HIS A 74 19.55 -42.90 -19.57
N ALA A 75 19.79 -44.22 -19.61
CA ALA A 75 21.13 -44.78 -19.48
C ALA A 75 22.07 -44.34 -20.61
N LEU A 76 21.57 -44.25 -21.84
CA LEU A 76 22.32 -43.80 -23.01
C LEU A 76 22.78 -42.34 -22.90
N LEU A 77 21.94 -41.48 -22.35
CA LEU A 77 22.18 -40.04 -22.24
C LEU A 77 22.69 -39.61 -20.85
N ASN A 78 23.10 -40.56 -20.01
CA ASN A 78 23.39 -40.31 -18.61
C ASN A 78 24.41 -39.18 -18.38
N ASN A 79 25.42 -39.03 -19.24
CA ASN A 79 26.45 -37.99 -19.10
C ASN A 79 26.00 -36.63 -19.65
N GLU A 80 24.99 -36.62 -20.51
CA GLU A 80 24.44 -35.46 -21.20
C GLU A 80 23.25 -34.85 -20.45
N ILE A 81 22.76 -35.50 -19.39
CA ILE A 81 21.56 -35.08 -18.65
C ILE A 81 21.78 -34.92 -17.14
N HIS A 82 22.92 -35.34 -16.59
CA HIS A 82 23.28 -35.17 -15.18
C HIS A 82 24.48 -34.24 -15.01
N PHE A 83 24.47 -33.44 -13.95
CA PHE A 83 25.46 -32.41 -13.61
C PHE A 83 25.67 -31.38 -14.73
N VAL A 84 24.60 -31.09 -15.45
CA VAL A 84 24.53 -30.18 -16.59
C VAL A 84 23.33 -29.25 -16.45
N ALA A 85 23.33 -28.11 -17.16
CA ALA A 85 22.27 -27.11 -17.05
C ALA A 85 20.88 -27.65 -17.43
N GLN A 86 20.82 -28.61 -18.36
CA GLN A 86 19.59 -29.22 -18.83
C GLN A 86 19.02 -30.31 -17.90
N PHE A 87 19.65 -30.64 -16.78
CA PHE A 87 19.19 -31.69 -15.86
C PHE A 87 17.69 -31.55 -15.51
N LEU A 88 17.28 -30.39 -14.97
CA LEU A 88 15.89 -30.14 -14.58
C LEU A 88 14.91 -30.09 -15.77
N PRO A 89 15.13 -29.31 -16.84
CA PRO A 89 14.19 -29.27 -17.96
C PRO A 89 14.13 -30.59 -18.74
N TRP A 90 15.23 -31.34 -18.85
CA TRP A 90 15.25 -32.64 -19.52
C TRP A 90 14.44 -33.68 -18.75
N HIS A 91 14.62 -33.80 -17.43
CA HIS A 91 13.87 -34.75 -16.61
C HIS A 91 12.38 -34.39 -16.52
N ARG A 92 12.04 -33.09 -16.49
CA ARG A 92 10.64 -32.64 -16.61
C ARG A 92 10.00 -33.12 -17.90
N TYR A 93 10.71 -32.96 -19.03
CA TYR A 93 10.22 -33.40 -20.33
C TYR A 93 10.16 -34.94 -20.44
N PHE A 94 11.13 -35.65 -19.87
CA PHE A 94 11.16 -37.11 -19.81
C PHE A 94 9.91 -37.68 -19.10
N VAL A 95 9.56 -37.12 -17.93
CA VAL A 95 8.34 -37.51 -17.20
C VAL A 95 7.07 -37.16 -17.98
N TYR A 96 7.06 -36.02 -18.70
CA TYR A 96 5.94 -35.65 -19.57
C TYR A 96 5.76 -36.64 -20.73
N VAL A 97 6.84 -37.07 -21.38
CA VAL A 97 6.80 -38.08 -22.45
C VAL A 97 6.35 -39.44 -21.90
N TYR A 98 6.79 -39.82 -20.71
CA TYR A 98 6.32 -41.03 -20.02
C TYR A 98 4.81 -40.97 -19.71
N GLU A 99 4.34 -39.85 -19.14
CA GLU A 99 2.93 -39.61 -18.92
C GLU A 99 2.12 -39.71 -20.22
N LYS A 100 2.62 -39.10 -21.31
CA LYS A 100 1.99 -39.20 -22.62
C LYS A 100 1.91 -40.64 -23.12
N ALA A 101 2.95 -41.46 -22.94
CA ALA A 101 2.90 -42.87 -23.31
C ALA A 101 1.83 -43.64 -22.52
N LEU A 102 1.71 -43.41 -21.20
CA LEU A 102 0.65 -44.00 -20.38
C LEU A 102 -0.76 -43.63 -20.90
N ARG A 103 -0.96 -42.37 -21.31
CA ARG A 103 -2.25 -41.86 -21.80
C ARG A 103 -2.56 -42.35 -23.21
N ASP A 104 -1.62 -42.18 -24.14
CA ASP A 104 -1.86 -42.40 -25.56
C ASP A 104 -1.89 -43.90 -25.90
N GLU A 105 -0.99 -44.68 -25.31
CA GLU A 105 -0.82 -46.11 -25.62
C GLU A 105 -1.64 -47.01 -24.68
N CYS A 106 -1.74 -46.63 -23.41
CA CYS A 106 -2.38 -47.44 -22.37
C CYS A 106 -3.67 -46.85 -21.81
N LYS A 107 -4.18 -45.75 -22.41
CA LYS A 107 -5.46 -45.12 -22.07
C LYS A 107 -5.60 -44.72 -20.60
N TYR A 108 -4.48 -44.38 -19.96
CA TYR A 108 -4.49 -43.91 -18.58
C TYR A 108 -5.21 -42.56 -18.47
N THR A 109 -6.29 -42.49 -17.70
CA THR A 109 -7.07 -41.26 -17.47
C THR A 109 -6.81 -40.63 -16.10
N GLY A 110 -6.11 -41.34 -15.21
CA GLY A 110 -5.81 -40.86 -13.87
C GLY A 110 -4.85 -39.66 -13.85
N PRO A 111 -4.71 -39.00 -12.68
CA PRO A 111 -3.70 -37.97 -12.49
C PRO A 111 -2.31 -38.57 -12.49
N MET A 112 -1.31 -37.85 -13.00
CA MET A 112 0.08 -38.27 -12.85
C MET A 112 0.50 -38.11 -11.38
N THR A 113 1.22 -39.09 -10.85
CA THR A 113 1.49 -39.17 -9.41
C THR A 113 2.96 -38.91 -9.09
N TYR A 114 3.24 -38.42 -7.87
CA TYR A 114 4.60 -38.27 -7.35
C TYR A 114 4.73 -38.84 -5.94
N TRP A 115 5.96 -39.15 -5.55
CA TRP A 115 6.32 -39.55 -4.19
C TRP A 115 6.87 -38.35 -3.42
N ASP A 116 6.20 -37.94 -2.34
CA ASP A 116 6.79 -37.01 -1.38
C ASP A 116 7.68 -37.77 -0.39
N TRP A 117 8.94 -37.93 -0.78
CA TRP A 117 9.99 -38.63 -0.04
C TRP A 117 10.36 -37.92 1.28
N THR A 118 10.01 -36.64 1.45
CA THR A 118 10.32 -35.92 2.69
C THR A 118 9.42 -36.31 3.85
N LEU A 119 8.25 -36.87 3.56
CA LEU A 119 7.38 -37.48 4.56
C LEU A 119 7.94 -38.81 5.09
N ASP A 120 8.91 -39.40 4.39
CA ASP A 120 9.51 -40.69 4.72
C ASP A 120 10.99 -40.58 5.12
N SER A 121 11.52 -39.37 5.34
CA SER A 121 12.95 -39.17 5.61
C SER A 121 13.43 -39.84 6.91
N ASP A 122 12.53 -40.13 7.83
CA ASP A 122 12.87 -40.84 9.08
C ASP A 122 12.99 -42.36 8.87
N ASP A 123 12.17 -42.92 7.97
CA ASP A 123 12.12 -44.36 7.67
C ASP A 123 11.42 -44.62 6.32
N MET A 124 12.22 -44.65 5.26
CA MET A 124 11.76 -44.80 3.88
C MET A 124 10.98 -46.11 3.65
N SER A 125 11.30 -47.16 4.41
CA SER A 125 10.65 -48.47 4.28
C SER A 125 9.15 -48.45 4.62
N LYS A 126 8.70 -47.44 5.39
CA LYS A 126 7.29 -47.26 5.76
C LYS A 126 6.49 -46.48 4.71
N SER A 127 7.14 -46.02 3.64
CA SER A 127 6.45 -45.29 2.59
C SER A 127 5.35 -46.16 1.96
N PRO A 128 4.11 -45.66 1.81
CA PRO A 128 3.03 -46.39 1.15
C PRO A 128 3.25 -46.57 -0.35
N VAL A 129 4.29 -45.95 -0.92
CA VAL A 129 4.80 -46.26 -2.26
C VAL A 129 5.29 -47.71 -2.32
N PHE A 130 6.00 -48.15 -1.26
CA PHE A 130 6.62 -49.48 -1.16
C PHE A 130 5.73 -50.50 -0.44
N SER A 131 4.41 -50.32 -0.51
CA SER A 131 3.45 -51.28 0.05
C SER A 131 3.57 -52.65 -0.64
N ASN A 132 3.38 -53.71 0.13
CA ASN A 132 3.30 -55.09 -0.35
C ASN A 132 1.92 -55.45 -0.95
N ASP A 133 0.98 -54.51 -1.00
CA ASP A 133 -0.34 -54.72 -1.59
C ASP A 133 -0.23 -55.04 -3.09
N THR A 134 -0.81 -56.17 -3.49
CA THR A 134 -0.67 -56.75 -4.84
C THR A 134 -1.40 -55.95 -5.93
N THR A 135 -2.24 -54.98 -5.56
CA THR A 135 -3.03 -54.18 -6.49
C THR A 135 -2.62 -52.72 -6.51
N SER A 136 -2.16 -52.19 -5.38
CA SER A 136 -1.97 -50.75 -5.14
C SER A 136 -0.59 -50.40 -4.58
N GLY A 137 0.28 -51.39 -4.34
CA GLY A 137 1.65 -51.20 -3.87
C GLY A 137 2.68 -51.49 -4.95
N LEU A 138 3.81 -50.76 -4.96
CA LEU A 138 4.89 -50.96 -5.93
C LEU A 138 5.90 -52.04 -5.49
N GLY A 139 5.59 -52.80 -4.44
CA GLY A 139 6.47 -53.77 -3.81
C GLY A 139 7.46 -53.11 -2.83
N GLY A 140 7.95 -53.89 -1.88
CA GLY A 140 8.83 -53.47 -0.81
C GLY A 140 10.32 -53.64 -1.13
N ASN A 141 11.08 -53.97 -0.09
CA ASN A 141 12.50 -54.26 -0.16
C ASN A 141 12.76 -55.64 -0.77
N GLY A 142 13.92 -55.84 -1.41
CA GLY A 142 14.26 -57.08 -2.09
C GLY A 142 14.75 -58.22 -1.20
N LEU A 143 14.97 -58.02 0.10
CA LEU A 143 15.77 -58.87 1.02
C LEU A 143 15.53 -60.40 1.00
N ASN A 144 14.42 -60.89 0.43
CA ASN A 144 14.10 -62.32 0.33
C ASN A 144 14.04 -62.86 -1.13
N GLY A 145 14.35 -62.03 -2.12
CA GLY A 145 14.11 -62.24 -3.55
C GLY A 145 14.96 -63.22 -4.34
N GLY A 146 15.89 -63.93 -3.70
CA GLY A 146 16.97 -64.56 -4.44
C GLY A 146 17.94 -63.52 -5.03
N TRP A 147 19.19 -63.92 -5.22
CA TRP A 147 20.25 -63.02 -5.68
C TRP A 147 20.23 -62.86 -7.20
N VAL A 148 20.44 -61.63 -7.66
CA VAL A 148 20.52 -61.27 -9.08
C VAL A 148 21.96 -60.95 -9.44
N ALA A 149 22.52 -61.60 -10.47
CA ALA A 149 23.85 -61.30 -10.98
C ALA A 149 23.81 -60.25 -12.09
N PRO A 150 24.41 -59.05 -11.92
CA PRO A 150 25.13 -58.47 -13.05
C PRO A 150 26.40 -57.64 -12.69
N THR A 151 27.52 -57.93 -13.38
CA THR A 151 28.83 -57.23 -13.57
C THR A 151 29.51 -56.33 -12.50
N ARG A 152 28.86 -55.86 -11.43
CA ARG A 152 29.50 -55.25 -10.25
C ARG A 152 28.91 -55.83 -8.97
N PRO A 153 29.73 -56.29 -8.01
CA PRO A 153 29.24 -56.97 -6.82
C PRO A 153 28.61 -55.95 -5.86
N ASN A 154 27.28 -55.88 -5.81
CA ASN A 154 26.57 -55.52 -4.59
C ASN A 154 25.78 -56.76 -4.13
N PRO A 155 26.20 -57.44 -3.05
CA PRO A 155 25.57 -58.68 -2.57
C PRO A 155 24.15 -58.48 -1.98
N LEU A 156 23.57 -57.28 -2.06
CA LEU A 156 22.32 -56.89 -1.41
C LEU A 156 21.20 -56.45 -2.38
N THR A 157 21.39 -56.58 -3.70
CA THR A 157 20.33 -56.33 -4.70
C THR A 157 19.58 -57.62 -5.00
N MET A 158 18.35 -57.71 -4.49
CA MET A 158 17.55 -58.93 -4.53
C MET A 158 16.18 -58.63 -5.13
N CYS A 159 15.51 -59.64 -5.69
CA CYS A 159 14.23 -59.45 -6.36
C CYS A 159 13.14 -58.91 -5.42
N VAL A 160 12.31 -58.02 -5.93
CA VAL A 160 11.05 -57.65 -5.28
C VAL A 160 10.06 -58.81 -5.42
N LEU A 161 9.61 -59.38 -4.29
CA LEU A 161 8.72 -60.55 -4.25
C LEU A 161 7.26 -60.23 -3.89
N ASP A 162 6.96 -58.97 -3.57
CA ASP A 162 5.66 -58.53 -3.11
C ASP A 162 5.16 -57.29 -3.88
N GLY A 163 3.95 -56.85 -3.56
CA GLY A 163 3.30 -55.77 -4.30
C GLY A 163 2.91 -56.14 -5.73
N ALA A 164 2.43 -55.17 -6.48
CA ALA A 164 1.93 -55.40 -7.83
C ALA A 164 3.03 -55.74 -8.86
N PHE A 165 4.29 -55.46 -8.54
CA PHE A 165 5.44 -55.75 -9.41
C PHE A 165 6.30 -56.91 -8.91
N ALA A 166 5.74 -57.77 -8.04
CA ALA A 166 6.37 -59.05 -7.70
C ALA A 166 6.72 -59.83 -8.98
N ASN A 167 7.98 -60.26 -9.10
CA ASN A 167 8.50 -60.98 -10.28
C ASN A 167 8.44 -60.19 -11.61
N PHE A 168 8.34 -58.85 -11.57
CA PHE A 168 8.44 -58.02 -12.76
C PHE A 168 9.84 -58.13 -13.38
N THR A 169 9.92 -58.20 -14.72
CA THR A 169 11.19 -58.39 -15.43
C THR A 169 11.65 -57.08 -16.07
N VAL A 170 12.88 -56.68 -15.77
CA VAL A 170 13.57 -55.52 -16.36
C VAL A 170 14.56 -56.03 -17.40
N SER A 171 14.54 -55.49 -18.61
CA SER A 171 15.37 -56.01 -19.72
C SER A 171 16.75 -55.34 -19.83
N TYR A 172 16.91 -54.15 -19.24
CA TYR A 172 18.12 -53.35 -19.33
C TYR A 172 18.60 -52.91 -17.96
N TYR A 173 19.87 -53.24 -17.65
CA TYR A 173 20.52 -52.68 -16.46
C TYR A 173 21.23 -51.35 -16.80
N THR A 174 21.72 -51.19 -18.03
CA THR A 174 22.25 -49.93 -18.58
C THR A 174 21.89 -49.90 -20.07
N THR A 175 22.78 -49.51 -20.98
CA THR A 175 22.60 -49.79 -22.42
C THR A 175 22.80 -51.27 -22.76
N ASN A 176 23.25 -52.10 -21.81
CA ASN A 176 23.43 -53.54 -21.99
C ASN A 176 22.11 -54.28 -21.71
N ALA A 177 21.66 -55.08 -22.67
CA ALA A 177 20.53 -56.00 -22.50
C ALA A 177 20.92 -57.08 -21.48
N LEU A 178 20.39 -56.96 -20.27
CA LEU A 178 20.63 -57.85 -19.15
C LEU A 178 19.29 -58.04 -18.45
N SER A 179 18.55 -59.07 -18.87
CA SER A 179 17.23 -59.37 -18.31
C SER A 179 17.36 -59.89 -16.88
N HIS A 180 16.62 -59.29 -15.96
CA HIS A 180 16.60 -59.66 -14.55
C HIS A 180 15.29 -59.25 -13.88
N CYS A 181 15.02 -59.73 -12.67
CA CYS A 181 13.85 -59.26 -11.90
C CYS A 181 14.09 -57.80 -11.43
N LEU A 182 13.01 -57.03 -11.25
CA LEU A 182 13.07 -55.75 -10.55
C LEU A 182 13.69 -55.97 -9.17
N ASN A 183 14.81 -55.31 -8.91
CA ASN A 183 15.56 -55.48 -7.67
C ASN A 183 15.65 -54.18 -6.87
N ARG A 184 15.63 -54.33 -5.54
CA ARG A 184 15.81 -53.23 -4.56
C ARG A 184 16.68 -53.70 -3.41
N GLY A 185 17.33 -52.75 -2.73
CA GLY A 185 18.14 -53.02 -1.56
C GLY A 185 18.21 -51.77 -0.69
N PHE A 186 17.22 -51.60 0.19
CA PHE A 186 17.11 -50.37 0.98
C PHE A 186 18.33 -50.18 1.89
N ASN A 187 18.81 -48.93 1.99
CA ASN A 187 19.95 -48.55 2.81
C ASN A 187 19.53 -48.29 4.28
N ASP A 188 18.98 -49.31 4.94
CA ASP A 188 18.34 -49.21 6.26
C ASP A 188 19.29 -49.18 7.46
N GLY A 189 20.60 -49.28 7.23
CA GLY A 189 21.60 -49.32 8.29
C GLY A 189 21.83 -50.72 8.89
N VAL A 190 21.23 -51.78 8.34
CA VAL A 190 21.47 -53.18 8.73
C VAL A 190 22.40 -53.85 7.70
N GLY A 191 23.41 -54.59 8.15
CA GLY A 191 24.43 -55.18 7.27
C GLY A 191 25.59 -54.22 6.92
N VAL A 192 26.11 -54.27 5.68
CA VAL A 192 27.31 -53.50 5.24
C VAL A 192 27.02 -52.07 4.75
N ASN A 193 25.75 -51.66 4.65
CA ASN A 193 25.35 -50.30 4.29
C ASN A 193 24.95 -49.51 5.55
N ALA A 194 25.94 -48.99 6.27
CA ALA A 194 25.70 -48.17 7.46
C ALA A 194 25.28 -46.74 7.06
N GLY A 195 23.98 -46.43 7.09
CA GLY A 195 23.55 -45.04 6.90
C GLY A 195 22.05 -44.78 6.78
N ARG A 196 21.25 -45.03 7.84
CA ARG A 196 19.84 -44.59 8.08
C ARG A 196 19.13 -43.91 6.89
N TYR A 197 18.98 -44.62 5.76
CA TYR A 197 18.40 -44.17 4.49
C TYR A 197 18.91 -42.82 3.97
N GLN A 198 20.00 -42.26 4.49
CA GLN A 198 20.45 -40.88 4.24
C GLN A 198 19.37 -39.80 4.44
N GLY A 199 18.39 -40.03 5.34
CA GLY A 199 17.23 -39.16 5.57
C GLY A 199 17.54 -37.67 5.77
N GLY A 200 18.67 -37.36 6.40
CA GLY A 200 19.12 -35.97 6.58
C GLY A 200 19.41 -35.20 5.28
N LEU A 201 19.64 -35.91 4.16
CA LEU A 201 19.91 -35.30 2.85
C LEU A 201 18.65 -34.99 2.03
N TYR A 202 17.49 -35.47 2.49
CA TYR A 202 16.19 -35.22 1.87
C TYR A 202 15.07 -35.01 2.89
N SER A 203 15.42 -34.57 4.10
CA SER A 203 14.43 -34.17 5.10
C SER A 203 13.70 -32.90 4.66
N PRO A 204 12.51 -32.61 5.20
CA PRO A 204 11.81 -31.36 4.93
C PRO A 204 12.70 -30.12 5.13
N ALA A 205 13.51 -30.11 6.19
CA ALA A 205 14.44 -29.02 6.47
C ALA A 205 15.55 -28.90 5.42
N LYS A 206 16.09 -30.02 4.92
CA LYS A 206 17.15 -30.01 3.92
C LYS A 206 16.64 -29.48 2.57
N VAL A 207 15.45 -29.90 2.16
CA VAL A 207 14.86 -29.43 0.91
C VAL A 207 14.46 -27.97 1.00
N SER A 208 13.83 -27.55 2.10
CA SER A 208 13.52 -26.13 2.35
C SER A 208 14.80 -25.29 2.26
N GLY A 209 15.88 -25.76 2.89
CA GLY A 209 17.18 -25.09 2.85
C GLY A 209 17.76 -24.96 1.43
N ILE A 210 17.57 -25.93 0.54
CA ILE A 210 18.03 -25.83 -0.86
C ILE A 210 17.18 -24.81 -1.63
N VAL A 211 15.85 -24.87 -1.48
CA VAL A 211 14.91 -23.95 -2.15
C VAL A 211 15.11 -22.50 -1.68
N GLU A 212 15.41 -22.31 -0.40
CA GLU A 212 15.58 -21.00 0.23
C GLU A 212 16.96 -20.39 -0.09
N ASN A 213 18.03 -21.17 -0.05
CA ASN A 213 19.40 -20.63 -0.02
C ASN A 213 20.15 -20.63 -1.36
N SER A 214 19.63 -21.26 -2.42
CA SER A 214 20.41 -21.42 -3.65
C SER A 214 20.67 -20.10 -4.40
N GLY A 215 19.78 -19.11 -4.36
CA GLY A 215 20.04 -17.77 -4.92
C GLY A 215 20.10 -17.65 -6.45
N ASN A 216 20.36 -18.72 -7.20
CA ASN A 216 20.25 -18.79 -8.67
C ASN A 216 19.95 -20.23 -9.15
N PHE A 217 19.70 -20.39 -10.46
CA PHE A 217 19.34 -21.68 -11.05
C PHE A 217 20.47 -22.72 -10.96
N SER A 218 21.72 -22.31 -11.21
CA SER A 218 22.87 -23.23 -11.24
C SER A 218 23.13 -23.83 -9.87
N THR A 219 23.18 -23.01 -8.84
CA THR A 219 23.33 -23.45 -7.45
C THR A 219 22.15 -24.30 -6.98
N PHE A 220 20.92 -24.00 -7.44
CA PHE A 220 19.74 -24.80 -7.13
C PHE A 220 19.79 -26.18 -7.76
N ALA A 221 20.05 -26.25 -9.07
CA ALA A 221 20.17 -27.50 -9.80
C ALA A 221 21.29 -28.38 -9.21
N THR A 222 22.47 -27.81 -8.98
CA THR A 222 23.61 -28.50 -8.36
C THR A 222 23.29 -28.98 -6.94
N ALA A 223 22.62 -28.18 -6.12
CA ALA A 223 22.30 -28.54 -4.73
C ALA A 223 21.20 -29.61 -4.64
N LEU A 224 20.21 -29.57 -5.53
CA LEU A 224 19.17 -30.59 -5.61
C LEU A 224 19.74 -31.92 -6.11
N GLU A 225 20.56 -31.88 -7.16
CA GLU A 225 21.18 -33.05 -7.78
C GLU A 225 22.19 -33.76 -6.85
N ASN A 226 23.06 -32.99 -6.17
CA ASN A 226 24.02 -33.51 -5.19
C ASN A 226 23.40 -33.89 -3.83
N GLY A 227 22.19 -33.41 -3.54
CA GLY A 227 21.53 -33.60 -2.25
C GLY A 227 20.41 -34.64 -2.37
N PRO A 228 19.14 -34.20 -2.33
CA PRO A 228 18.01 -35.12 -2.31
C PRO A 228 17.97 -36.13 -3.45
N HIS A 229 18.26 -35.72 -4.68
CA HIS A 229 18.19 -36.60 -5.86
C HIS A 229 19.12 -37.82 -5.71
N GLY A 230 20.43 -37.60 -5.48
CA GLY A 230 21.38 -38.70 -5.28
C GLY A 230 21.10 -39.53 -4.02
N ALA A 231 20.58 -38.89 -2.95
CA ALA A 231 20.29 -39.57 -1.69
C ALA A 231 19.11 -40.54 -1.80
N ILE A 232 18.05 -40.21 -2.54
CA ILE A 232 16.88 -41.08 -2.72
C ILE A 232 17.24 -42.30 -3.56
N HIS A 233 17.99 -42.11 -4.66
CA HIS A 233 18.52 -43.22 -5.45
C HIS A 233 19.37 -44.17 -4.59
N SER A 234 20.22 -43.59 -3.73
CA SER A 234 21.06 -44.35 -2.80
C SER A 234 20.29 -45.01 -1.66
N ALA A 235 19.14 -44.44 -1.26
CA ALA A 235 18.31 -44.96 -0.17
C ALA A 235 17.52 -46.21 -0.57
N VAL A 236 17.02 -46.26 -1.82
CA VAL A 236 16.28 -47.41 -2.37
C VAL A 236 17.20 -48.49 -2.91
N GLY A 237 18.28 -48.08 -3.59
CA GLY A 237 19.25 -49.01 -4.17
C GLY A 237 18.66 -49.92 -5.26
N GLY A 238 19.47 -50.89 -5.71
CA GLY A 238 19.07 -51.79 -6.80
C GLY A 238 18.90 -51.06 -8.13
N ASP A 239 17.78 -51.29 -8.80
CA ASP A 239 17.48 -50.69 -10.10
C ASP A 239 17.17 -49.20 -10.03
N LEU A 240 17.00 -48.62 -8.82
CA LEU A 240 16.85 -47.18 -8.62
C LEU A 240 18.20 -46.44 -8.54
N PHE A 241 19.30 -46.98 -9.06
CA PHE A 241 20.57 -46.27 -9.16
C PHE A 241 20.48 -45.13 -10.19
N PRO A 242 21.21 -43.99 -10.07
CA PRO A 242 20.97 -42.82 -10.92
C PRO A 242 20.90 -43.11 -12.42
N SER A 243 21.83 -43.90 -12.97
CA SER A 243 21.89 -44.25 -14.40
C SER A 243 20.87 -45.30 -14.86
N THR A 244 20.16 -45.93 -13.93
CA THR A 244 19.24 -47.06 -14.20
C THR A 244 17.84 -46.76 -13.65
N SER A 245 17.68 -45.61 -12.99
CA SER A 245 16.53 -45.30 -12.13
C SER A 245 15.16 -45.33 -12.80
N PRO A 246 15.01 -45.08 -14.12
CA PRO A 246 13.73 -45.28 -14.79
C PRO A 246 13.28 -46.74 -14.89
N ASN A 247 14.10 -47.72 -14.48
CA ASN A 247 13.68 -49.10 -14.28
C ASN A 247 12.64 -49.22 -13.15
N ALA A 248 12.59 -48.24 -12.24
CA ALA A 248 11.54 -48.20 -11.23
C ALA A 248 10.18 -47.86 -11.84
N THR A 249 9.18 -48.59 -11.36
CA THR A 249 7.81 -48.58 -11.87
C THR A 249 7.02 -47.32 -11.49
N LEU A 250 7.64 -46.41 -10.73
CA LEU A 250 7.20 -45.04 -10.54
C LEU A 250 8.29 -44.09 -11.02
N ILE A 251 8.08 -43.51 -12.20
CA ILE A 251 8.90 -42.41 -12.72
C ILE A 251 8.24 -41.11 -12.27
N SER A 252 8.45 -40.76 -11.00
CA SER A 252 7.96 -39.48 -10.46
C SER A 252 8.96 -38.36 -10.75
N ASP A 253 8.42 -37.17 -11.00
CA ASP A 253 9.20 -35.94 -11.12
C ASP A 253 9.91 -35.65 -9.79
N PHE A 254 11.25 -35.80 -9.75
CA PHE A 254 12.11 -35.56 -8.58
C PHE A 254 12.14 -34.09 -8.11
N GLY A 255 11.22 -33.25 -8.59
CA GLY A 255 11.09 -31.85 -8.20
C GLY A 255 9.65 -31.35 -8.08
N ASN A 256 8.62 -32.18 -8.20
CA ASN A 256 7.24 -31.71 -7.96
C ASN A 256 6.87 -31.86 -6.49
N TYR A 257 7.44 -30.96 -5.69
CA TYR A 257 6.68 -30.47 -4.56
C TYR A 257 5.39 -29.87 -5.11
N PRO A 258 4.20 -30.20 -4.56
CA PRO A 258 3.12 -29.24 -4.67
C PRO A 258 3.71 -27.95 -4.09
N PRO A 259 3.50 -26.77 -4.69
CA PRO A 259 3.84 -25.55 -3.99
C PRO A 259 2.97 -25.55 -2.71
N ARG A 260 3.47 -26.14 -1.62
CA ARG A 260 3.06 -25.79 -0.27
C ARG A 260 3.44 -24.34 -0.20
N ASN A 261 2.44 -23.52 -0.50
CA ASN A 261 2.51 -22.09 -0.72
C ASN A 261 3.28 -21.66 -1.98
N ARG A 262 2.54 -21.29 -3.04
CA ARG A 262 2.91 -20.12 -3.87
C ARG A 262 3.15 -18.86 -3.01
N ASN A 263 2.82 -18.89 -1.71
CA ASN A 263 3.08 -17.85 -0.72
C ASN A 263 4.51 -17.81 -0.15
N ILE A 264 5.47 -18.65 -0.59
CA ILE A 264 6.88 -18.53 -0.18
C ILE A 264 7.75 -18.12 -1.37
N LYS A 265 7.60 -16.85 -1.78
CA LYS A 265 8.70 -15.92 -2.13
C LYS A 265 8.09 -14.60 -2.63
N MET A 266 7.30 -13.96 -1.79
CA MET A 266 6.89 -12.57 -1.99
C MET A 266 7.63 -11.62 -1.05
N ILE A 267 8.69 -12.08 -0.39
CA ILE A 267 9.64 -11.25 0.34
C ILE A 267 11.03 -11.62 -0.19
N CYS A 268 11.78 -10.63 -0.66
CA CYS A 268 13.09 -10.85 -1.26
C CYS A 268 14.12 -11.26 -0.19
N SER A 269 15.21 -11.91 -0.60
CA SER A 269 16.29 -12.32 0.31
C SER A 269 16.84 -11.16 1.15
N PRO A 270 17.07 -9.94 0.60
CA PRO A 270 17.48 -8.80 1.42
C PRO A 270 16.49 -8.42 2.53
N CYS A 271 15.18 -8.45 2.25
CA CYS A 271 14.15 -8.27 3.28
C CYS A 271 14.19 -9.36 4.35
N HIS A 272 14.32 -10.62 3.95
CA HIS A 272 14.43 -11.75 4.88
C HIS A 272 15.66 -11.64 5.79
N LEU A 273 16.82 -11.24 5.25
CA LEU A 273 18.06 -11.09 6.01
C LEU A 273 17.94 -9.98 7.06
N VAL A 274 17.41 -8.83 6.67
CA VAL A 274 17.16 -7.70 7.57
C VAL A 274 16.25 -8.09 8.74
N LEU A 275 15.20 -8.86 8.44
CA LEU A 275 14.25 -9.35 9.43
C LEU A 275 14.85 -10.44 10.34
N GLY A 276 15.72 -11.32 9.80
CA GLY A 276 16.34 -12.42 10.53
C GLY A 276 17.58 -12.03 11.35
N ALA A 277 18.23 -10.90 11.03
CA ALA A 277 19.42 -10.41 11.73
C ALA A 277 19.12 -9.75 13.10
N GLN A 278 17.86 -9.46 13.41
CA GLN A 278 17.44 -8.76 14.64
C GLN A 278 17.15 -9.73 15.80
N LYS A 279 18.10 -10.62 16.12
CA LYS A 279 17.92 -11.72 17.08
C LYS A 279 17.81 -11.30 18.56
N ASP A 280 18.17 -10.06 18.90
CA ASP A 280 18.11 -9.56 20.29
C ASP A 280 17.31 -8.26 20.38
N TYR A 281 16.10 -8.36 20.96
CA TYR A 281 15.20 -7.24 21.28
C TYR A 281 15.92 -6.13 22.08
N ALA A 282 16.89 -6.49 22.92
CA ALA A 282 17.64 -5.56 23.77
C ALA A 282 18.70 -4.72 23.01
N LEU A 283 19.20 -5.21 21.86
CA LEU A 283 20.23 -4.56 21.05
C LEU A 283 19.68 -3.51 20.06
N VAL A 284 18.35 -3.45 19.89
CA VAL A 284 17.70 -2.51 18.98
C VAL A 284 17.58 -1.11 19.60
N SER A 285 17.40 -1.02 20.92
CA SER A 285 17.36 0.27 21.63
C SER A 285 18.71 0.98 21.70
N SER A 286 19.83 0.24 21.72
CA SER A 286 21.18 0.82 21.82
C SER A 286 21.75 1.31 20.49
N LYS A 287 21.24 0.80 19.35
CA LYS A 287 21.63 1.27 18.01
C LYS A 287 21.02 2.64 17.62
N ILE A 288 20.13 3.18 18.45
CA ILE A 288 19.52 4.50 18.26
C ILE A 288 20.50 5.63 18.64
N ASN A 289 21.58 5.33 19.38
CA ASN A 289 22.53 6.32 19.90
C ASN A 289 23.85 6.44 19.11
N GLY A 290 23.82 6.23 17.78
CA GLY A 290 24.78 6.90 16.89
C GLY A 290 26.22 6.37 16.77
N GLU A 291 26.52 5.10 17.08
CA GLU A 291 27.93 4.62 17.06
C GLU A 291 28.27 3.45 16.11
N ASN A 292 27.41 3.03 15.17
CA ASN A 292 27.82 2.05 14.14
C ASN A 292 27.17 2.30 12.75
N PRO A 293 27.92 2.19 11.64
CA PRO A 293 27.36 2.31 10.30
C PRO A 293 26.42 1.13 10.02
N LEU A 294 25.19 1.44 9.62
CA LEU A 294 24.14 0.47 9.30
C LEU A 294 24.36 -0.09 7.88
N GLU A 295 24.29 -1.41 7.71
CA GLU A 295 24.36 -2.04 6.38
C GLU A 295 23.14 -1.68 5.52
N PRO A 296 23.31 -1.47 4.20
CA PRO A 296 22.21 -1.08 3.30
C PRO A 296 21.24 -2.24 3.04
N HIS A 297 19.94 -1.93 3.00
CA HIS A 297 18.87 -2.92 2.73
C HIS A 297 18.97 -3.57 1.34
N HIS A 298 19.36 -2.83 0.30
CA HIS A 298 19.72 -3.36 -1.03
C HIS A 298 21.08 -2.80 -1.44
N ARG A 299 21.83 -3.56 -2.24
CA ARG A 299 23.19 -3.18 -2.69
C ARG A 299 23.23 -2.13 -3.79
N ASP A 300 22.13 -1.93 -4.51
CA ASP A 300 21.97 -0.92 -5.56
C ASP A 300 20.48 -0.73 -5.94
N CYS A 301 20.20 0.32 -6.73
CA CYS A 301 18.87 0.63 -7.25
C CYS A 301 18.33 -0.47 -8.19
N GLY A 302 19.20 -1.17 -8.90
CA GLY A 302 18.83 -2.27 -9.78
C GLY A 302 18.29 -3.47 -8.99
N SER A 303 18.93 -3.83 -7.88
CA SER A 303 18.52 -4.90 -6.96
C SER A 303 17.18 -4.60 -6.29
N LEU A 304 16.95 -3.34 -5.90
CA LEU A 304 15.66 -2.89 -5.39
C LEU A 304 14.58 -3.02 -6.47
N THR A 305 14.84 -2.48 -7.66
CA THR A 305 13.90 -2.51 -8.79
C THR A 305 13.55 -3.94 -9.20
N ALA A 306 14.54 -4.83 -9.29
CA ALA A 306 14.32 -6.25 -9.58
C ALA A 306 13.47 -6.94 -8.51
N SER A 307 13.64 -6.58 -7.23
CA SER A 307 12.82 -7.12 -6.14
C SER A 307 11.39 -6.59 -6.17
N VAL A 308 11.20 -5.33 -6.55
CA VAL A 308 9.87 -4.72 -6.77
C VAL A 308 9.16 -5.42 -7.92
N ASP A 309 9.82 -5.57 -9.07
CA ASP A 309 9.27 -6.18 -10.27
C ASP A 309 8.96 -7.68 -10.06
N ALA A 310 9.78 -8.37 -9.27
CA ALA A 310 9.55 -9.75 -8.82
C ALA A 310 8.41 -9.89 -7.79
N GLY A 311 7.78 -8.79 -7.35
CA GLY A 311 6.61 -8.83 -6.46
C GLY A 311 6.94 -8.88 -4.97
N CYS A 312 8.14 -8.48 -4.54
CA CYS A 312 8.45 -8.39 -3.11
C CYS A 312 7.51 -7.39 -2.42
N TYR A 313 6.73 -7.83 -1.44
CA TYR A 313 5.72 -7.06 -0.73
C TYR A 313 6.31 -5.83 -0.03
N ILE A 314 7.38 -6.01 0.75
CA ILE A 314 8.03 -4.91 1.49
C ILE A 314 8.66 -3.91 0.53
N CYS A 315 9.40 -4.38 -0.48
CA CYS A 315 10.00 -3.51 -1.50
C CYS A 315 8.93 -2.74 -2.28
N ASN A 316 7.78 -3.35 -2.58
CA ASN A 316 6.67 -2.65 -3.23
C ASN A 316 6.07 -1.54 -2.36
N ARG A 317 6.07 -1.68 -1.03
CA ARG A 317 5.62 -0.62 -0.11
C ARG A 317 6.65 0.49 0.05
N LEU A 318 7.94 0.16 0.00
CA LEU A 318 9.01 1.14 -0.16
C LEU A 318 8.85 1.92 -1.46
N TRP A 319 8.70 1.21 -2.58
CA TRP A 319 8.50 1.79 -3.91
C TRP A 319 7.27 2.72 -3.96
N ALA A 320 6.21 2.35 -3.24
CA ALA A 320 4.99 3.15 -3.13
C ALA A 320 5.20 4.53 -2.50
N THR A 321 6.22 4.71 -1.66
CA THR A 321 6.51 6.01 -1.03
C THR A 321 7.13 7.01 -2.00
N LEU A 322 7.75 6.52 -3.09
CA LEU A 322 8.36 7.34 -4.13
C LEU A 322 7.29 7.88 -5.08
N ASP A 323 7.43 9.12 -5.53
CA ASP A 323 6.63 9.71 -6.60
C ASP A 323 7.08 9.22 -8.00
N THR A 324 6.35 9.63 -9.04
CA THR A 324 6.58 9.14 -10.42
C THR A 324 7.97 9.52 -10.95
N ASP A 325 8.43 10.75 -10.70
CA ASP A 325 9.73 11.25 -11.17
C ASP A 325 10.87 10.53 -10.43
N GLU A 326 10.70 10.31 -9.12
CA GLU A 326 11.65 9.55 -8.31
C GLU A 326 11.78 8.10 -8.77
N ARG A 327 10.65 7.43 -9.02
CA ARG A 327 10.66 6.06 -9.54
C ARG A 327 11.37 5.99 -10.89
N GLN A 328 11.16 6.98 -11.75
CA GLN A 328 11.84 7.06 -13.05
C GLN A 328 13.36 7.23 -12.86
N LYS A 329 13.79 8.12 -11.97
CA LYS A 329 15.21 8.31 -11.64
C LYS A 329 15.86 7.06 -11.07
N VAL A 330 15.18 6.35 -10.15
CA VAL A 330 15.67 5.08 -9.58
C VAL A 330 15.78 3.98 -10.66
N ARG A 331 14.86 3.93 -11.63
CA ARG A 331 14.98 3.00 -12.77
C ARG A 331 16.10 3.39 -13.73
N GLN A 332 16.31 4.69 -13.99
CA GLN A 332 17.35 5.18 -14.90
C GLN A 332 18.77 5.04 -14.33
N SER A 333 18.94 5.17 -13.01
CA SER A 333 20.22 4.95 -12.34
C SER A 333 20.70 3.48 -12.37
N SER A 334 19.88 2.58 -12.92
CA SER A 334 20.17 1.14 -13.01
C SER A 334 20.92 0.74 -14.30
N ILE A 335 21.23 1.67 -15.22
CA ILE A 335 21.58 1.32 -16.61
C ILE A 335 23.09 1.37 -16.98
N GLU A 336 24.05 1.91 -16.21
CA GLU A 336 25.51 1.69 -16.50
C GLU A 336 26.46 1.66 -15.27
N PRO A 337 27.62 0.95 -15.33
CA PRO A 337 28.35 0.44 -14.16
C PRO A 337 29.80 0.96 -13.94
N ALA A 338 30.34 0.68 -12.74
CA ALA A 338 31.76 0.61 -12.34
C ALA A 338 32.43 1.89 -11.78
N GLY A 339 32.22 2.15 -10.48
CA GLY A 339 33.05 3.08 -9.70
C GLY A 339 32.76 3.00 -8.19
N GLN A 340 33.77 3.30 -7.37
CA GLN A 340 33.69 3.33 -5.89
C GLN A 340 32.58 4.27 -5.39
N GLU A 341 32.24 5.29 -6.18
CA GLU A 341 31.13 6.22 -5.95
C GLU A 341 29.74 5.54 -5.96
N SER A 342 29.55 4.43 -6.69
CA SER A 342 28.27 3.69 -6.69
C SER A 342 28.05 2.88 -5.41
N ALA A 343 29.13 2.43 -4.75
CA ALA A 343 29.06 1.74 -3.47
C ALA A 343 28.78 2.72 -2.32
N ASP A 344 29.36 3.93 -2.37
CA ASP A 344 29.09 5.01 -1.42
C ASP A 344 27.67 5.60 -1.58
N PHE A 345 27.15 5.65 -2.81
CA PHE A 345 25.76 6.03 -3.12
C PHE A 345 24.73 5.10 -2.46
N VAL A 346 25.02 3.79 -2.40
CA VAL A 346 24.07 2.81 -1.85
C VAL A 346 24.23 2.63 -0.33
N ASN A 347 25.46 2.64 0.18
CA ASN A 347 25.73 2.63 1.62
C ASN A 347 25.10 3.84 2.35
N SER A 348 24.85 4.96 1.65
CA SER A 348 24.27 6.17 2.25
C SER A 348 22.74 6.32 2.08
N THR A 349 22.10 5.58 1.17
CA THR A 349 20.70 5.84 0.75
C THR A 349 19.65 4.94 1.41
N LEU A 350 20.01 3.73 1.88
CA LEU A 350 19.08 2.77 2.52
C LEU A 350 19.48 2.53 3.98
N THR A 351 19.47 3.60 4.76
CA THR A 351 20.00 3.60 6.12
C THR A 351 18.91 3.33 7.14
N SER A 352 19.11 2.28 7.93
CA SER A 352 18.42 1.94 9.17
C SER A 352 17.13 1.11 9.07
N VAL A 353 17.17 0.00 9.82
CA VAL A 353 16.05 -0.90 10.10
C VAL A 353 15.93 -0.98 11.61
N PHE A 354 14.82 -0.50 12.16
CA PHE A 354 14.52 -0.58 13.59
C PHE A 354 13.22 -1.33 13.82
N LEU A 355 13.20 -2.16 14.85
CA LEU A 355 12.01 -2.82 15.39
C LEU A 355 11.67 -2.17 16.72
N ASP A 356 10.50 -1.55 16.82
CA ASP A 356 9.99 -0.99 18.08
C ASP A 356 8.87 -1.87 18.66
N ASP A 357 8.68 -1.81 19.98
CA ASP A 357 7.51 -2.41 20.63
C ASP A 357 6.26 -1.64 20.20
N GLY A 358 5.32 -2.35 19.57
CA GLY A 358 4.06 -1.81 19.10
C GLY A 358 3.19 -1.18 20.19
N ALA A 359 3.52 -1.38 21.47
CA ALA A 359 2.85 -0.73 22.61
C ALA A 359 2.78 0.79 22.49
N ALA A 360 3.84 1.46 22.01
CA ALA A 360 3.85 2.91 21.79
C ALA A 360 2.85 3.38 20.71
N PHE A 361 2.37 2.44 19.88
CA PHE A 361 1.44 2.67 18.78
C PHE A 361 0.06 2.04 19.05
N ALA A 362 -0.25 1.71 20.31
CA ALA A 362 -1.49 1.08 20.77
C ALA A 362 -1.70 -0.38 20.32
N TYR A 363 -0.65 -1.08 19.87
CA TYR A 363 -0.70 -2.51 19.51
C TYR A 363 0.29 -3.32 20.36
N PRO A 364 -0.05 -3.64 21.61
CA PRO A 364 0.80 -4.49 22.44
C PRO A 364 1.03 -5.83 21.75
N SER A 365 2.27 -6.32 21.78
CA SER A 365 2.75 -7.54 21.09
C SER A 365 2.98 -7.42 19.57
N ALA A 366 2.67 -6.28 18.94
CA ALA A 366 3.09 -6.02 17.57
C ALA A 366 4.54 -5.54 17.51
N LEU A 367 5.16 -5.69 16.34
CA LEU A 367 6.46 -5.10 16.04
C LEU A 367 6.30 -4.06 14.93
N LEU A 368 6.93 -2.89 15.08
CA LEU A 368 6.99 -1.90 14.00
C LEU A 368 8.37 -1.90 13.36
N LEU A 369 8.46 -2.40 12.13
CA LEU A 369 9.64 -2.33 11.29
C LEU A 369 9.66 -0.98 10.55
N GLN A 370 10.65 -0.14 10.80
CA GLN A 370 10.88 1.08 10.03
C GLN A 370 12.08 0.90 9.10
N ILE A 371 11.91 1.23 7.82
CA ILE A 371 13.00 1.23 6.82
C ILE A 371 13.14 2.66 6.32
N ALA A 372 14.29 3.30 6.52
CA ALA A 372 14.53 4.67 6.05
C ALA A 372 15.27 4.74 4.70
N PHE A 373 14.98 5.80 3.94
CA PHE A 373 15.48 6.07 2.60
C PHE A 373 15.91 7.54 2.48
N ASP A 374 17.18 7.83 2.16
CA ASP A 374 17.67 9.20 1.97
C ASP A 374 17.37 9.74 0.57
N ARG A 375 16.25 10.44 0.44
CA ARG A 375 15.76 11.14 -0.75
C ARG A 375 16.75 12.19 -1.30
N SER A 376 17.56 12.82 -0.44
CA SER A 376 18.47 13.91 -0.83
C SER A 376 19.62 13.46 -1.74
N LYS A 377 19.82 12.14 -1.84
CA LYS A 377 20.86 11.52 -2.67
C LYS A 377 20.36 11.10 -4.06
N VAL A 378 19.05 10.86 -4.21
CA VAL A 378 18.41 10.48 -5.49
C VAL A 378 17.90 11.71 -6.24
N VAL A 379 17.51 12.74 -5.51
CA VAL A 379 17.00 13.99 -6.08
C VAL A 379 17.90 15.12 -5.58
N GLN A 380 18.55 15.86 -6.50
CA GLN A 380 19.28 17.10 -6.18
C GLN A 380 18.30 18.20 -5.76
N LEU A 381 17.54 18.01 -4.67
CA LEU A 381 16.65 19.02 -4.11
C LEU A 381 17.09 19.38 -2.67
N GLU A 382 17.48 20.64 -2.57
CA GLU A 382 17.64 21.54 -1.42
C GLU A 382 17.91 20.95 -0.03
N ARG A 383 19.19 21.07 0.36
CA ARG A 383 19.82 21.38 1.66
C ARG A 383 18.95 21.52 2.92
N ASN A 384 18.06 20.58 3.23
CA ASN A 384 17.49 20.42 4.57
C ASN A 384 17.59 18.96 5.04
N PRO A 385 18.63 18.60 5.83
CA PRO A 385 18.92 17.21 6.20
C PRO A 385 17.81 16.54 7.04
N SER A 386 16.93 17.32 7.67
CA SER A 386 15.79 16.80 8.44
C SER A 386 14.61 16.32 7.59
N LYS A 387 14.55 16.70 6.30
CA LYS A 387 13.51 16.27 5.33
C LYS A 387 14.01 15.24 4.30
N GLY A 388 15.29 14.85 4.38
CA GLY A 388 15.92 13.90 3.44
C GLY A 388 15.48 12.46 3.62
N PHE A 389 15.10 12.01 4.82
CA PHE A 389 14.78 10.59 5.06
C PHE A 389 13.28 10.28 4.95
N MET A 390 12.88 9.51 3.93
CA MET A 390 11.58 8.83 3.91
C MET A 390 11.62 7.57 4.76
N ARG A 391 10.49 7.19 5.38
CA ARG A 391 10.38 5.97 6.18
C ARG A 391 9.20 5.14 5.69
N ALA A 392 9.45 3.93 5.19
CA ALA A 392 8.41 2.92 5.14
C ALA A 392 8.24 2.32 6.53
N SER A 393 6.99 2.09 6.92
CA SER A 393 6.66 1.51 8.22
C SER A 393 5.83 0.26 7.98
N ILE A 394 6.37 -0.88 8.37
CA ILE A 394 5.77 -2.19 8.21
C ILE A 394 5.41 -2.68 9.60
N LEU A 395 4.12 -2.89 9.86
CA LEU A 395 3.67 -3.48 11.11
C LEU A 395 3.66 -5.00 10.97
N LEU A 396 4.25 -5.69 11.94
CA LEU A 396 4.22 -7.13 12.05
C LEU A 396 3.29 -7.48 13.22
N LEU A 397 2.11 -8.01 12.89
CA LEU A 397 1.12 -8.44 13.88
C LEU A 397 1.27 -9.95 14.13
N PRO A 398 1.42 -10.42 15.38
CA PRO A 398 1.36 -11.85 15.69
C PRO A 398 0.04 -12.42 15.21
N GLN A 399 0.09 -13.47 14.39
CA GLN A 399 -1.11 -14.02 13.77
C GLN A 399 -2.07 -14.61 14.81
N ASP A 400 -1.54 -15.23 15.86
CA ASP A 400 -2.34 -15.89 16.89
C ASP A 400 -3.16 -14.92 17.74
N SER A 401 -2.76 -13.63 17.79
CA SER A 401 -3.48 -12.59 18.51
C SER A 401 -4.70 -12.06 17.75
N TYR A 402 -4.83 -12.32 16.45
CA TYR A 402 -5.82 -11.67 15.56
C TYR A 402 -6.51 -12.60 14.54
N ALA A 403 -6.24 -13.92 14.52
CA ALA A 403 -6.80 -14.85 13.53
C ALA A 403 -8.18 -15.41 13.94
N PRO A 404 -9.23 -15.14 13.14
CA PRO A 404 -9.60 -16.17 12.15
C PRO A 404 -9.98 -15.68 10.73
N GLN A 405 -9.93 -14.39 10.38
CA GLN A 405 -10.67 -13.89 9.20
C GLN A 405 -9.87 -13.57 7.92
N TYR A 406 -8.53 -13.55 7.94
CA TYR A 406 -7.77 -13.12 6.76
C TYR A 406 -7.39 -14.29 5.86
N LYS A 407 -8.22 -14.51 4.83
CA LYS A 407 -7.85 -15.34 3.69
C LYS A 407 -6.95 -14.52 2.76
N ILE A 408 -5.75 -15.03 2.52
CA ILE A 408 -4.86 -14.51 1.49
C ILE A 408 -5.56 -14.73 0.14
N ALA A 409 -6.00 -13.64 -0.50
CA ALA A 409 -6.68 -13.69 -1.79
C ALA A 409 -5.68 -13.57 -2.95
N SER A 410 -5.90 -14.35 -4.02
CA SER A 410 -5.20 -14.15 -5.29
C SER A 410 -5.85 -13.01 -6.04
N HIS A 411 -5.06 -12.01 -6.43
CA HIS A 411 -5.54 -10.85 -7.18
C HIS A 411 -5.39 -11.04 -8.69
N SER A 412 -6.15 -10.27 -9.46
CA SER A 412 -6.01 -10.19 -10.92
C SER A 412 -4.83 -9.29 -11.33
N HIS A 413 -4.31 -9.49 -12.54
CA HIS A 413 -3.28 -8.62 -13.15
C HIS A 413 -3.80 -7.21 -13.51
N THR A 414 -5.09 -6.93 -13.33
CA THR A 414 -5.68 -5.60 -13.55
C THR A 414 -6.83 -5.34 -12.59
N THR A 415 -7.14 -4.06 -12.33
CA THR A 415 -8.37 -3.64 -11.62
C THR A 415 -9.62 -3.67 -12.50
N ARG A 416 -9.50 -3.89 -13.82
CA ARG A 416 -10.66 -3.98 -14.73
C ARG A 416 -11.38 -5.33 -14.68
N SER A 417 -10.83 -6.33 -13.99
CA SER A 417 -11.34 -7.70 -14.03
C SER A 417 -12.64 -7.89 -13.23
N ASP A 418 -13.39 -8.92 -13.60
CA ASP A 418 -14.63 -9.31 -12.91
C ASP A 418 -14.43 -9.60 -11.43
N SER A 419 -13.29 -10.20 -11.06
CA SER A 419 -12.95 -10.46 -9.66
C SER A 419 -12.81 -9.17 -8.85
N THR A 420 -12.27 -8.09 -9.42
CA THR A 420 -12.14 -6.80 -8.74
C THR A 420 -13.50 -6.13 -8.59
N PHE A 421 -14.35 -6.17 -9.61
CA PHE A 421 -15.71 -5.64 -9.50
C PHE A 421 -16.59 -6.45 -8.56
N HIS A 422 -16.39 -7.76 -8.45
CA HIS A 422 -17.06 -8.59 -7.46
C HIS A 422 -16.73 -8.14 -6.03
N VAL A 423 -15.47 -7.78 -5.76
CA VAL A 423 -15.07 -7.19 -4.46
C VAL A 423 -15.78 -5.86 -4.21
N ALA A 424 -15.81 -4.96 -5.20
CA ALA A 424 -16.51 -3.68 -5.09
C ALA A 424 -18.02 -3.85 -4.81
N GLN A 425 -18.67 -4.75 -5.55
CA GLN A 425 -20.09 -5.08 -5.39
C GLN A 425 -20.37 -5.72 -4.02
N LYS A 426 -19.48 -6.60 -3.54
CA LYS A 426 -19.57 -7.19 -2.19
C LYS A 426 -19.54 -6.10 -1.12
N TRP A 427 -18.58 -5.16 -1.17
CA TRP A 427 -18.52 -4.05 -0.22
C TRP A 427 -19.78 -3.17 -0.23
N ILE A 428 -20.32 -2.89 -1.41
CA ILE A 428 -21.58 -2.14 -1.56
C ILE A 428 -22.74 -2.92 -0.93
N ALA A 429 -22.88 -4.21 -1.23
CA ALA A 429 -23.94 -5.06 -0.72
C ALA A 429 -23.89 -5.16 0.82
N GLU A 430 -22.72 -5.43 1.40
CA GLU A 430 -22.49 -5.42 2.85
C GLU A 430 -22.86 -4.06 3.45
N CYS A 431 -22.41 -2.97 2.83
CA CYS A 431 -22.69 -1.62 3.30
C CYS A 431 -24.19 -1.27 3.27
N LEU A 432 -24.96 -1.79 2.32
CA LEU A 432 -26.39 -1.54 2.26
C LEU A 432 -27.18 -2.44 3.22
N ALA A 433 -26.72 -3.66 3.43
CA ALA A 433 -27.41 -4.66 4.24
C ALA A 433 -27.10 -4.56 5.75
N GLU A 434 -25.83 -4.30 6.11
CA GLU A 434 -25.34 -4.50 7.48
C GLU A 434 -24.98 -3.19 8.20
N HIS A 435 -24.60 -2.14 7.46
CA HIS A 435 -24.16 -0.88 8.04
C HIS A 435 -25.34 0.04 8.38
N SER A 436 -25.75 0.03 9.65
CA SER A 436 -26.85 0.86 10.20
C SER A 436 -26.76 2.36 9.87
N HIS A 437 -25.56 2.94 9.86
CA HIS A 437 -25.32 4.36 9.53
C HIS A 437 -25.32 4.63 8.02
N CYS A 438 -25.20 3.59 7.19
CA CYS A 438 -25.23 3.70 5.74
C CYS A 438 -26.63 3.41 5.16
N GLY A 439 -27.36 2.44 5.74
CA GLY A 439 -28.67 1.99 5.26
C GLY A 439 -29.82 2.97 5.53
N ALA A 440 -29.81 3.69 6.64
CA ALA A 440 -30.87 4.63 7.01
C ALA A 440 -31.02 5.84 6.03
N LYS A 441 -29.95 6.19 5.31
CA LYS A 441 -29.97 7.22 4.24
C LYS A 441 -30.38 6.66 2.87
N ALA A 442 -30.32 5.34 2.66
CA ALA A 442 -30.68 4.71 1.39
C ALA A 442 -32.20 4.58 1.22
N SER A 443 -32.95 4.41 2.32
CA SER A 443 -34.42 4.31 2.31
C SER A 443 -35.14 5.66 2.17
N THR A 444 -34.41 6.77 2.29
CA THR A 444 -34.92 8.16 2.15
C THR A 444 -34.44 8.87 0.88
N ILE A 445 -33.92 8.13 -0.12
CA ILE A 445 -33.67 8.68 -1.46
C ILE A 445 -35.03 9.07 -2.08
N THR A 446 -35.49 10.26 -1.73
CA THR A 446 -36.68 10.90 -2.27
C THR A 446 -36.35 12.32 -2.73
N GLN A 447 -36.80 12.58 -3.96
CA GLN A 447 -37.02 13.83 -4.69
C GLN A 447 -35.85 14.71 -5.17
N TRP A 448 -34.70 14.80 -4.51
CA TRP A 448 -33.65 15.73 -4.99
C TRP A 448 -32.61 15.05 -5.88
N CYS A 449 -32.29 15.69 -7.00
CA CYS A 449 -31.21 15.32 -7.93
C CYS A 449 -30.51 16.60 -8.45
N PRO A 450 -29.26 16.49 -8.93
CA PRO A 450 -28.57 17.61 -9.56
C PRO A 450 -29.31 18.12 -10.80
N SER A 451 -29.04 19.35 -11.23
CA SER A 451 -29.70 19.94 -12.40
C SER A 451 -29.46 19.16 -13.69
N ARG A 452 -28.32 18.45 -13.76
CA ARG A 452 -27.87 17.67 -14.90
C ARG A 452 -27.20 16.37 -14.44
N LEU A 453 -27.38 15.31 -15.21
CA LEU A 453 -26.72 14.02 -15.04
C LEU A 453 -26.32 13.46 -16.40
N LEU A 454 -25.25 12.66 -16.46
CA LEU A 454 -24.91 11.85 -17.61
C LEU A 454 -25.70 10.54 -17.56
N ASP A 455 -26.59 10.33 -18.51
CA ASP A 455 -27.25 9.06 -18.77
C ASP A 455 -26.31 8.15 -19.54
N THR A 456 -25.84 7.09 -18.88
CA THR A 456 -24.94 6.11 -19.49
C THR A 456 -25.68 5.05 -20.31
N GLY A 457 -26.98 5.17 -20.53
CA GLY A 457 -27.78 4.23 -21.31
C GLY A 457 -28.36 3.06 -20.50
N PRO A 458 -29.18 2.20 -21.14
CA PRO A 458 -29.81 1.05 -20.49
C PRO A 458 -28.77 0.08 -19.90
N LEU A 459 -29.08 -0.51 -18.74
CA LEU A 459 -28.18 -1.46 -18.05
C LEU A 459 -28.32 -2.90 -18.55
N ASP A 460 -29.42 -3.20 -19.23
CA ASP A 460 -29.76 -4.50 -19.79
C ASP A 460 -29.24 -4.72 -21.22
N GLN A 461 -28.59 -3.70 -21.81
CA GLN A 461 -28.11 -3.70 -23.19
C GLN A 461 -26.73 -3.06 -23.28
N GLU A 462 -25.91 -3.49 -24.24
CA GLU A 462 -24.67 -2.78 -24.54
C GLU A 462 -25.00 -1.42 -25.15
N SER A 463 -24.55 -0.35 -24.50
CA SER A 463 -24.65 1.02 -25.00
C SER A 463 -23.26 1.57 -25.32
N PHE A 464 -23.08 2.06 -26.54
CA PHE A 464 -21.84 2.68 -27.00
C PHE A 464 -21.90 4.21 -26.98
N SER A 465 -22.94 4.78 -26.36
CA SER A 465 -23.12 6.22 -26.20
C SER A 465 -23.58 6.59 -24.79
N CYS A 466 -23.47 7.88 -24.48
CA CYS A 466 -24.07 8.51 -23.31
C CYS A 466 -24.58 9.91 -23.68
N ARG A 467 -25.44 10.50 -22.85
CA ARG A 467 -25.93 11.86 -23.06
C ARG A 467 -26.20 12.59 -21.76
N LEU A 468 -26.15 13.92 -21.80
CA LEU A 468 -26.59 14.75 -20.70
C LEU A 468 -28.13 14.76 -20.63
N VAL A 469 -28.68 14.58 -19.43
CA VAL A 469 -30.12 14.64 -19.18
C VAL A 469 -30.43 15.66 -18.10
N LEU A 470 -31.63 16.23 -18.19
CA LEU A 470 -32.16 17.24 -17.28
C LEU A 470 -33.26 16.59 -16.43
N PRO A 471 -33.00 16.27 -15.15
CA PRO A 471 -33.96 15.51 -14.34
C PRO A 471 -35.32 16.20 -14.11
N ASN A 472 -35.39 17.52 -14.28
CA ASN A 472 -36.64 18.29 -14.23
C ASN A 472 -37.51 18.12 -15.49
N ILE A 473 -36.92 17.70 -16.62
CA ILE A 473 -37.63 17.45 -17.89
C ILE A 473 -37.85 15.95 -18.06
N THR A 474 -36.80 15.15 -17.83
CA THR A 474 -36.80 13.70 -17.95
C THR A 474 -36.52 13.09 -16.58
N PRO A 475 -37.55 12.70 -15.82
CA PRO A 475 -37.36 12.13 -14.49
C PRO A 475 -36.45 10.90 -14.53
N ILE A 476 -35.41 10.91 -13.70
CA ILE A 476 -34.49 9.77 -13.57
C ILE A 476 -35.15 8.61 -12.83
N GLN A 477 -34.72 7.39 -13.16
CA GLN A 477 -35.18 6.15 -12.53
C GLN A 477 -34.02 5.46 -11.81
N GLY A 478 -34.00 5.53 -10.49
CA GLY A 478 -32.93 4.98 -9.67
C GLY A 478 -31.88 6.03 -9.28
N PRO A 479 -30.77 5.59 -8.67
CA PRO A 479 -29.80 6.50 -8.10
C PRO A 479 -28.71 6.90 -9.13
N TYR A 480 -27.79 7.77 -8.72
CA TYR A 480 -26.65 8.21 -9.54
C TYR A 480 -25.32 8.06 -8.80
N THR A 481 -24.23 7.88 -9.53
CA THR A 481 -22.85 7.97 -9.03
C THR A 481 -22.27 9.37 -9.25
N THR A 482 -21.24 9.73 -8.51
CA THR A 482 -20.44 10.95 -8.74
C THR A 482 -19.00 10.56 -9.10
N LEU A 483 -18.27 11.43 -9.79
CA LEU A 483 -16.85 11.24 -10.12
C LEU A 483 -15.98 12.34 -9.53
N SER A 484 -14.99 11.96 -8.72
CA SER A 484 -13.86 12.82 -8.34
C SER A 484 -12.69 12.56 -9.27
N HIS A 485 -12.27 13.56 -10.04
CA HIS A 485 -11.15 13.44 -10.99
C HIS A 485 -10.26 14.69 -11.08
N CYS A 486 -9.05 14.51 -11.59
CA CYS A 486 -8.14 15.61 -11.90
C CYS A 486 -8.47 16.18 -13.28
N TRP A 487 -8.59 17.50 -13.39
CA TRP A 487 -8.91 18.14 -14.67
C TRP A 487 -7.69 18.23 -15.61
N GLY A 488 -6.46 18.10 -15.09
CA GLY A 488 -5.23 18.24 -15.85
C GLY A 488 -4.80 19.68 -16.15
N ILE A 489 -3.77 19.82 -16.98
CA ILE A 489 -3.20 21.12 -17.42
C ILE A 489 -3.60 21.45 -18.87
N THR A 490 -4.07 20.48 -19.65
CA THR A 490 -4.46 20.60 -21.07
C THR A 490 -5.95 20.93 -21.27
N GLU A 491 -6.38 21.18 -22.52
CA GLU A 491 -7.79 21.38 -22.88
C GLU A 491 -8.65 20.24 -22.35
N SER A 492 -9.52 20.56 -21.39
CA SER A 492 -10.42 19.60 -20.74
C SER A 492 -11.74 19.54 -21.50
N PHE A 493 -12.25 18.32 -21.71
CA PHE A 493 -13.55 18.09 -22.31
C PHE A 493 -14.65 18.53 -21.32
N ASN A 494 -15.09 19.78 -21.44
CA ASN A 494 -15.99 20.44 -20.49
C ASN A 494 -17.32 20.86 -21.14
N LEU A 495 -18.36 20.96 -20.32
CA LEU A 495 -19.62 21.58 -20.70
C LEU A 495 -19.43 23.10 -20.81
N THR A 496 -19.79 23.65 -21.97
CA THR A 496 -19.81 25.08 -22.26
C THR A 496 -21.15 25.43 -22.89
N LEU A 497 -21.51 26.71 -22.91
CA LEU A 497 -22.75 27.13 -23.57
C LEU A 497 -22.77 26.75 -25.07
N ASN A 498 -21.60 26.69 -25.72
CA ASN A 498 -21.46 26.36 -27.14
C ASN A 498 -21.74 24.88 -27.46
N ASN A 499 -21.34 23.96 -26.59
CA ASN A 499 -21.53 22.51 -26.79
C ASN A 499 -22.72 21.94 -26.00
N TYR A 500 -23.41 22.76 -25.21
CA TYR A 500 -24.55 22.36 -24.39
C TYR A 500 -25.63 21.58 -25.17
N ALA A 501 -26.08 22.13 -26.30
CA ALA A 501 -27.11 21.50 -27.12
C ALA A 501 -26.67 20.15 -27.72
N GLN A 502 -25.37 20.02 -28.05
CA GLN A 502 -24.79 18.78 -28.56
C GLN A 502 -24.71 17.71 -27.47
N LEU A 503 -24.32 18.09 -26.24
CA LEU A 503 -24.17 17.14 -25.13
C LEU A 503 -25.53 16.60 -24.62
N LEU A 504 -26.65 17.27 -24.93
CA LEU A 504 -28.00 16.74 -24.69
C LEU A 504 -28.41 15.63 -25.67
N GLN A 505 -27.69 15.46 -26.78
CA GLN A 505 -27.87 14.36 -27.74
C GLN A 505 -26.98 13.16 -27.38
N ASP A 506 -27.17 12.03 -28.05
CA ASP A 506 -26.33 10.85 -27.85
C ASP A 506 -24.89 11.10 -28.34
N ILE A 507 -23.93 10.97 -27.43
CA ILE A 507 -22.50 11.16 -27.64
C ILE A 507 -21.83 9.78 -27.69
N PRO A 508 -21.14 9.42 -28.78
CA PRO A 508 -20.36 8.19 -28.84
C PRO A 508 -19.25 8.15 -27.77
N LEU A 509 -19.13 7.05 -27.03
CA LEU A 509 -18.19 6.96 -25.89
C LEU A 509 -16.74 7.13 -26.31
N ASP A 510 -16.37 6.71 -27.51
CA ASP A 510 -15.02 6.85 -28.08
C ASP A 510 -14.57 8.31 -28.25
N THR A 511 -15.52 9.25 -28.34
CA THR A 511 -15.23 10.70 -28.35
C THR A 511 -14.88 11.27 -26.99
N LEU A 512 -15.21 10.57 -25.90
CA LEU A 512 -14.88 11.01 -24.55
C LEU A 512 -13.43 10.68 -24.18
N PRO A 513 -12.79 11.49 -23.32
CA PRO A 513 -11.52 11.13 -22.69
C PRO A 513 -11.57 9.77 -21.98
N GLN A 514 -10.42 9.09 -21.91
CA GLN A 514 -10.31 7.73 -21.37
C GLN A 514 -10.89 7.61 -19.96
N LEU A 515 -10.63 8.57 -19.07
CA LEU A 515 -11.12 8.56 -17.69
C LEU A 515 -12.65 8.57 -17.64
N PHE A 516 -13.30 9.35 -18.50
CA PHE A 516 -14.76 9.43 -18.55
C PHE A 516 -15.38 8.14 -19.11
N ARG A 517 -14.73 7.51 -20.09
CA ARG A 517 -15.12 6.17 -20.57
C ARG A 517 -15.06 5.13 -19.45
N ASP A 518 -13.96 5.13 -18.69
CA ASP A 518 -13.80 4.22 -17.55
C ASP A 518 -14.83 4.50 -16.46
N ALA A 519 -15.13 5.77 -16.17
CA ALA A 519 -16.15 6.14 -15.20
C ALA A 519 -17.57 5.68 -15.63
N VAL A 520 -17.88 5.75 -16.93
CA VAL A 520 -19.12 5.19 -17.50
C VAL A 520 -19.16 3.67 -17.33
N GLU A 521 -18.07 2.97 -17.67
CA GLU A 521 -17.97 1.52 -17.48
C GLU A 521 -18.15 1.13 -16.01
N ILE A 522 -17.40 1.76 -15.10
CA ILE A 522 -17.49 1.50 -13.66
C ILE A 522 -18.93 1.71 -13.17
N THR A 523 -19.56 2.82 -13.57
CA THR A 523 -20.94 3.14 -13.18
C THR A 523 -21.91 2.04 -13.61
N ARG A 524 -21.84 1.59 -14.86
CA ARG A 524 -22.65 0.47 -15.38
C ARG A 524 -22.35 -0.85 -14.66
N ARG A 525 -21.08 -1.16 -14.39
CA ARG A 525 -20.67 -2.38 -13.66
C ARG A 525 -21.09 -2.38 -12.18
N LEU A 526 -21.34 -1.21 -11.60
CA LEU A 526 -21.99 -1.07 -10.29
C LEU A 526 -23.53 -1.17 -10.38
N ASN A 527 -24.08 -1.48 -11.55
CA ASN A 527 -25.51 -1.54 -11.84
C ASN A 527 -26.24 -0.20 -11.61
N ILE A 528 -25.55 0.91 -11.90
CA ILE A 528 -26.10 2.28 -11.83
C ILE A 528 -26.06 2.91 -13.22
N ARG A 529 -27.13 3.63 -13.60
CA ARG A 529 -27.28 4.21 -14.94
C ARG A 529 -26.76 5.65 -15.04
N TYR A 530 -26.91 6.44 -13.98
CA TYR A 530 -26.63 7.88 -14.04
C TYR A 530 -25.31 8.21 -13.35
N LEU A 531 -24.53 9.09 -13.97
CA LEU A 531 -23.25 9.56 -13.48
C LEU A 531 -23.22 11.09 -13.46
N TRP A 532 -22.71 11.68 -12.39
CA TRP A 532 -22.46 13.11 -12.30
C TRP A 532 -20.95 13.39 -12.37
N ILE A 533 -20.55 14.30 -13.26
CA ILE A 533 -19.18 14.76 -13.43
C ILE A 533 -19.22 16.29 -13.46
N ASP A 534 -18.52 16.95 -12.54
CA ASP A 534 -18.50 18.43 -12.41
C ASP A 534 -18.20 19.14 -13.74
N SER A 535 -17.19 18.67 -14.49
CA SER A 535 -16.80 19.21 -15.79
C SER A 535 -17.87 19.04 -16.87
N LEU A 536 -18.79 18.09 -16.76
CA LEU A 536 -19.85 17.81 -17.75
C LEU A 536 -21.26 18.18 -17.29
N CYS A 537 -21.47 18.40 -16.00
CA CYS A 537 -22.77 18.70 -15.40
C CYS A 537 -22.88 20.15 -14.90
N ILE A 538 -21.80 20.93 -14.97
CA ILE A 538 -21.78 22.36 -14.69
C ILE A 538 -21.28 23.10 -15.93
N ILE A 539 -21.96 24.16 -16.35
CA ILE A 539 -21.51 25.03 -17.44
C ILE A 539 -20.25 25.77 -16.97
N GLN A 540 -19.12 25.48 -17.62
CA GLN A 540 -17.82 26.02 -17.24
C GLN A 540 -17.49 27.35 -17.93
N GLN A 541 -18.13 27.64 -19.07
CA GLN A 541 -17.87 28.81 -19.88
C GLN A 541 -19.11 29.28 -20.64
N GLY A 542 -19.24 30.60 -20.79
CA GLY A 542 -20.25 31.25 -21.63
C GLY A 542 -21.45 31.86 -20.90
N ASP A 543 -21.51 31.80 -19.56
CA ASP A 543 -22.66 32.21 -18.75
C ASP A 543 -22.31 33.11 -17.54
N ASP A 544 -21.11 33.71 -17.53
CA ASP A 544 -20.61 34.54 -16.41
C ASP A 544 -20.67 33.83 -15.03
N LEU A 545 -20.36 32.52 -15.01
CA LEU A 545 -20.34 31.66 -13.82
C LEU A 545 -21.72 31.53 -13.13
N ALA A 546 -22.82 31.84 -13.80
CA ALA A 546 -24.16 31.77 -13.22
C ALA A 546 -24.51 30.33 -12.79
N ASP A 547 -24.27 29.35 -13.66
CA ASP A 547 -24.51 27.93 -13.38
C ASP A 547 -23.54 27.40 -12.34
N TRP A 548 -22.27 27.79 -12.41
CA TRP A 548 -21.27 27.44 -11.40
C TRP A 548 -21.68 27.92 -10.01
N ARG A 549 -22.11 29.18 -9.86
CA ARG A 549 -22.59 29.74 -8.58
C ARG A 549 -23.83 29.00 -8.07
N HIS A 550 -24.68 28.50 -8.96
CA HIS A 550 -25.83 27.69 -8.57
C HIS A 550 -25.40 26.32 -8.06
N GLU A 551 -24.64 25.56 -8.86
CA GLU A 551 -24.23 24.19 -8.55
C GLU A 551 -23.27 24.12 -7.35
N SER A 552 -22.35 25.09 -7.22
CA SER A 552 -21.39 25.14 -6.11
C SER A 552 -22.06 25.23 -4.73
N THR A 553 -23.25 25.86 -4.65
CA THR A 553 -24.02 25.95 -3.39
C THR A 553 -24.72 24.64 -3.01
N HIS A 554 -24.83 23.70 -3.96
CA HIS A 554 -25.50 22.40 -3.83
C HIS A 554 -24.54 21.21 -3.69
N MET A 555 -23.23 21.46 -3.61
CA MET A 555 -22.20 20.39 -3.45
C MET A 555 -22.47 19.49 -2.25
N ASP A 556 -23.10 20.03 -1.19
CA ASP A 556 -23.59 19.27 -0.05
C ASP A 556 -24.56 18.16 -0.50
N LYS A 557 -25.57 18.50 -1.30
CA LYS A 557 -26.60 17.56 -1.78
C LYS A 557 -26.09 16.65 -2.89
N ILE A 558 -25.28 17.17 -3.82
CA ILE A 558 -24.72 16.41 -4.96
C ILE A 558 -24.00 15.16 -4.45
N TYR A 559 -23.06 15.32 -3.52
CA TYR A 559 -22.27 14.22 -3.00
C TYR A 559 -22.96 13.46 -1.87
N SER A 560 -23.67 14.13 -0.93
CA SER A 560 -24.32 13.41 0.18
C SER A 560 -25.50 12.53 -0.23
N ARG A 561 -26.10 12.78 -1.40
CA ARG A 561 -27.22 12.00 -1.96
C ARG A 561 -26.81 11.06 -3.10
N SER A 562 -25.53 11.02 -3.48
CA SER A 562 -25.06 10.07 -4.48
C SER A 562 -25.07 8.64 -3.93
N PHE A 563 -25.23 7.66 -4.83
CA PHE A 563 -25.13 6.25 -4.49
C PHE A 563 -23.73 5.91 -4.01
N CYS A 564 -22.73 6.29 -4.81
CA CYS A 564 -21.32 6.06 -4.57
C CYS A 564 -20.52 7.11 -5.33
N ASN A 565 -19.47 7.63 -4.72
CA ASN A 565 -18.48 8.43 -5.40
C ASN A 565 -17.36 7.55 -5.93
N ILE A 566 -17.09 7.66 -7.22
CA ILE A 566 -15.97 7.00 -7.88
C ILE A 566 -14.81 7.98 -7.84
N ALA A 567 -13.68 7.60 -7.24
CA ALA A 567 -12.52 8.47 -7.12
C ALA A 567 -11.36 7.94 -7.98
N ALA A 568 -10.97 8.71 -8.99
CA ALA A 568 -9.80 8.43 -9.82
C ALA A 568 -8.53 8.83 -9.05
N ALA A 569 -8.06 7.97 -8.16
CA ALA A 569 -7.15 8.36 -7.09
C ALA A 569 -5.74 8.74 -7.59
N ASP A 570 -5.26 8.04 -8.62
CA ASP A 570 -3.90 8.22 -9.17
C ASP A 570 -3.89 8.73 -10.63
N ALA A 571 -5.04 9.15 -11.17
CA ALA A 571 -5.12 9.71 -12.52
C ALA A 571 -4.85 11.22 -12.50
N PRO A 572 -3.78 11.73 -13.14
CA PRO A 572 -3.42 13.15 -13.11
C PRO A 572 -4.29 14.03 -14.01
N ASP A 573 -4.95 13.46 -15.03
CA ASP A 573 -5.91 14.14 -15.88
C ASP A 573 -6.93 13.17 -16.54
N ALA A 574 -7.88 13.72 -17.30
CA ALA A 574 -8.97 12.98 -17.92
C ALA A 574 -8.56 12.00 -19.05
N HIS A 575 -7.33 12.06 -19.57
CA HIS A 575 -6.84 11.15 -20.61
C HIS A 575 -6.22 9.87 -20.05
N TYR A 576 -6.02 9.77 -18.74
CA TYR A 576 -5.52 8.56 -18.09
C TYR A 576 -6.63 7.54 -17.84
N SER A 577 -6.25 6.27 -17.86
CA SER A 577 -7.14 5.19 -17.43
C SER A 577 -7.31 5.22 -15.91
N MET A 578 -8.53 4.95 -15.43
CA MET A 578 -8.78 4.68 -14.01
C MET A 578 -8.35 3.27 -13.62
N PHE A 579 -8.36 2.35 -14.58
CA PHE A 579 -7.87 0.99 -14.37
C PHE A 579 -6.35 0.94 -14.44
N CYS A 580 -5.75 0.10 -13.62
CA CYS A 580 -4.31 -0.15 -13.62
C CYS A 580 -4.00 -1.62 -13.93
N SER A 581 -2.85 -1.83 -14.57
CA SER A 581 -2.19 -3.13 -14.67
C SER A 581 -1.23 -3.29 -13.50
N ARG A 582 -1.13 -4.50 -12.94
CA ARG A 582 -0.40 -4.75 -11.70
C ARG A 582 0.17 -6.17 -11.61
N ASN A 583 1.18 -6.32 -10.76
CA ASN A 583 1.62 -7.63 -10.30
C ASN A 583 0.71 -8.08 -9.13
N PRO A 584 -0.10 -9.15 -9.29
CA PRO A 584 -1.00 -9.62 -8.24
C PRO A 584 -0.27 -10.13 -7.00
N ASP A 585 0.96 -10.62 -7.14
CA ASP A 585 1.78 -11.09 -6.02
C ASP A 585 2.16 -9.92 -5.09
N ALA A 586 2.41 -8.73 -5.65
CA ALA A 586 2.67 -7.52 -4.88
C ALA A 586 1.46 -7.01 -4.06
N GLN A 587 0.25 -7.50 -4.37
CA GLN A 587 -1.00 -7.19 -3.67
C GLN A 587 -1.44 -8.26 -2.68
N CYS A 588 -0.64 -9.31 -2.52
CA CYS A 588 -0.94 -10.40 -1.62
C CYS A 588 -0.38 -10.10 -0.22
N ALA A 589 -1.21 -10.19 0.83
CA ALA A 589 -0.75 -10.07 2.21
C ALA A 589 0.23 -11.21 2.54
N GLN A 590 1.32 -10.91 3.25
CA GLN A 590 2.40 -11.87 3.55
C GLN A 590 2.45 -12.28 5.01
N THR A 591 2.92 -13.49 5.28
CA THR A 591 3.27 -13.93 6.64
C THR A 591 4.74 -14.26 6.75
N LEU A 592 5.34 -13.95 7.89
CA LEU A 592 6.75 -14.19 8.23
C LEU A 592 6.86 -14.97 9.53
N TYR A 593 7.92 -15.77 9.66
CA TYR A 593 8.30 -16.38 10.93
C TYR A 593 9.52 -15.65 11.48
N LEU A 594 9.40 -15.10 12.69
CA LEU A 594 10.51 -14.41 13.37
C LEU A 594 10.77 -15.04 14.73
N PRO A 595 12.04 -15.21 15.14
CA PRO A 595 12.38 -15.63 16.49
C PRO A 595 12.08 -14.49 17.46
N VAL A 596 11.23 -14.74 18.45
CA VAL A 596 10.95 -13.83 19.57
C VAL A 596 11.30 -14.57 20.85
N GLY A 597 12.44 -14.22 21.46
CA GLY A 597 13.01 -14.99 22.56
C GLY A 597 13.43 -16.39 22.11
N SER A 598 12.94 -17.44 22.79
CA SER A 598 13.23 -18.84 22.45
C SER A 598 12.23 -19.49 21.49
N GLN A 599 11.20 -18.77 21.05
CA GLN A 599 10.12 -19.30 20.20
C GLN A 599 10.09 -18.61 18.83
N SER A 600 9.69 -19.35 17.79
CA SER A 600 9.43 -18.78 16.47
C SER A 600 7.95 -18.40 16.36
N THR A 601 7.67 -17.10 16.24
CA THR A 601 6.32 -16.56 16.15
C THR A 601 6.00 -16.21 14.71
N ARG A 602 4.76 -16.51 14.28
CA ARG A 602 4.25 -16.16 12.96
C ARG A 602 3.62 -14.77 12.98
N PHE A 603 4.05 -13.90 12.09
CA PHE A 603 3.59 -12.53 11.94
C PHE A 603 2.91 -12.30 10.58
N LEU A 604 1.86 -11.49 10.57
CA LEU A 604 1.28 -10.90 9.37
C LEU A 604 1.99 -9.57 9.06
N VAL A 605 2.39 -9.38 7.80
CA VAL A 605 3.15 -8.22 7.34
C VAL A 605 2.21 -7.18 6.75
N LEU A 606 2.07 -6.05 7.43
CA LEU A 606 1.12 -5.00 7.08
C LEU A 606 1.85 -3.70 6.75
N ASP A 607 1.37 -2.99 5.73
CA ASP A 607 1.81 -1.62 5.49
C ASP A 607 1.09 -0.69 6.48
N TYR A 608 1.83 -0.15 7.44
CA TYR A 608 1.29 0.77 8.44
C TYR A 608 0.84 2.12 7.83
N ASN A 609 1.32 2.46 6.63
CA ASN A 609 0.94 3.70 5.98
C ASN A 609 0.00 3.48 4.80
N LEU A 610 -0.59 2.30 4.61
CA LEU A 610 -1.36 1.96 3.40
C LEU A 610 -2.39 3.03 3.06
N TRP A 611 -3.25 3.39 4.00
CA TRP A 611 -4.29 4.40 3.77
C TRP A 611 -3.72 5.78 3.49
N ARG A 612 -2.67 6.16 4.24
CA ARG A 612 -2.00 7.44 4.05
C ARG A 612 -1.37 7.53 2.66
N THR A 613 -0.73 6.46 2.20
CA THR A 613 -0.01 6.40 0.92
C THR A 613 -0.97 6.26 -0.26
N GLU A 614 -1.95 5.37 -0.19
CA GLU A 614 -2.84 5.05 -1.33
C GLU A 614 -4.11 5.89 -1.39
N VAL A 615 -4.53 6.51 -0.29
CA VAL A 615 -5.74 7.35 -0.23
C VAL A 615 -5.38 8.77 0.15
N SER A 616 -4.90 9.04 1.36
CA SER A 616 -4.74 10.42 1.85
C SER A 616 -3.75 11.26 1.03
N ASN A 617 -2.70 10.63 0.50
CA ASN A 617 -1.70 11.27 -0.36
C ASN A 617 -1.95 11.02 -1.85
N ALA A 618 -3.04 10.33 -2.22
CA ALA A 618 -3.38 10.11 -3.61
C ALA A 618 -3.54 11.44 -4.34
N VAL A 619 -3.17 11.48 -5.63
CA VAL A 619 -3.17 12.71 -6.45
C VAL A 619 -4.49 13.46 -6.31
N ILE A 620 -5.62 12.74 -6.38
CA ILE A 620 -6.95 13.34 -6.26
C ILE A 620 -7.18 14.04 -4.92
N ASN A 621 -6.75 13.43 -3.81
CA ASN A 621 -6.97 13.93 -2.45
C ASN A 621 -5.99 15.05 -2.07
N THR A 622 -5.03 15.38 -2.94
CA THR A 622 -4.23 16.60 -2.81
C THR A 622 -4.94 17.84 -3.33
N ARG A 623 -6.16 17.73 -3.91
CA ARG A 623 -6.97 18.87 -4.36
C ARG A 623 -7.95 19.30 -3.28
N ALA A 624 -8.03 20.61 -3.04
CA ALA A 624 -8.85 21.18 -1.96
C ALA A 624 -10.36 20.88 -2.11
N TRP A 625 -10.90 21.04 -3.33
CA TRP A 625 -12.30 20.73 -3.64
C TRP A 625 -12.67 19.25 -3.40
N VAL A 626 -11.73 18.32 -3.65
CA VAL A 626 -11.97 16.87 -3.49
C VAL A 626 -12.22 16.48 -2.03
N LEU A 627 -11.72 17.26 -1.06
CA LEU A 627 -11.96 16.96 0.34
C LEU A 627 -13.46 16.88 0.65
N GLN A 628 -14.25 17.88 0.24
CA GLN A 628 -15.69 17.82 0.47
C GLN A 628 -16.37 16.68 -0.30
N GLU A 629 -15.92 16.40 -1.53
CA GLU A 629 -16.45 15.30 -2.35
C GLU A 629 -16.31 13.97 -1.63
N ARG A 630 -15.13 13.71 -1.08
CA ARG A 630 -14.83 12.53 -0.27
C ARG A 630 -15.66 12.48 1.02
N LEU A 631 -15.66 13.56 1.79
CA LEU A 631 -16.23 13.57 3.14
C LEU A 631 -17.77 13.49 3.13
N LEU A 632 -18.42 14.10 2.14
CA LEU A 632 -19.88 14.14 2.05
C LEU A 632 -20.47 12.86 1.46
N SER A 633 -19.71 12.18 0.58
CA SER A 633 -20.18 10.98 -0.10
C SER A 633 -20.44 9.82 0.86
N PRO A 634 -21.64 9.19 0.83
CA PRO A 634 -21.96 8.05 1.71
C PRO A 634 -20.98 6.88 1.55
N ARG A 635 -20.51 6.67 0.32
CA ARG A 635 -19.61 5.60 -0.12
C ARG A 635 -18.63 6.18 -1.13
N VAL A 636 -17.35 5.81 -1.03
CA VAL A 636 -16.32 6.19 -2.00
C VAL A 636 -15.59 4.92 -2.43
N LEU A 637 -15.54 4.68 -3.73
CA LEU A 637 -14.75 3.62 -4.35
C LEU A 637 -13.55 4.26 -5.05
N TYR A 638 -12.36 4.04 -4.50
CA TYR A 638 -11.12 4.55 -5.04
C TYR A 638 -10.57 3.56 -6.07
N PHE A 639 -10.20 4.08 -7.23
CA PHE A 639 -9.35 3.40 -8.19
C PHE A 639 -7.93 3.93 -8.03
N GLY A 640 -7.15 3.21 -7.21
CA GLY A 640 -5.78 3.55 -6.88
C GLY A 640 -4.75 3.00 -7.85
N GLN A 641 -3.49 3.33 -7.60
CA GLN A 641 -2.36 2.92 -8.45
C GLN A 641 -2.17 1.40 -8.54
N ARG A 642 -2.61 0.66 -7.52
CA ARG A 642 -2.33 -0.78 -7.37
C ARG A 642 -3.56 -1.63 -7.13
N GLN A 643 -4.61 -1.03 -6.56
CA GLN A 643 -5.81 -1.72 -6.13
C GLN A 643 -6.99 -0.76 -6.03
N ILE A 644 -8.19 -1.32 -5.98
CA ILE A 644 -9.36 -0.57 -5.52
C ILE A 644 -9.40 -0.52 -3.99
N LEU A 645 -9.89 0.60 -3.46
CA LEU A 645 -10.12 0.80 -2.03
C LEU A 645 -11.52 1.31 -1.79
N TRP A 646 -12.02 1.08 -0.58
CA TRP A 646 -13.40 1.38 -0.20
C TRP A 646 -13.45 2.18 1.09
N GLU A 647 -14.31 3.19 1.11
CA GLU A 647 -14.63 3.98 2.30
C GLU A 647 -16.13 4.23 2.37
N CYS A 648 -16.76 3.84 3.48
CA CYS A 648 -18.14 4.22 3.82
C CYS A 648 -18.20 4.74 5.27
N GLN A 649 -19.40 5.02 5.79
CA GLN A 649 -19.53 5.62 7.12
C GLN A 649 -19.10 4.70 8.29
N GLN A 650 -18.90 3.41 8.04
CA GLN A 650 -18.59 2.42 9.08
C GLN A 650 -17.39 1.52 8.77
N LYS A 651 -16.92 1.49 7.52
CA LYS A 651 -15.89 0.54 7.07
C LYS A 651 -14.98 1.19 6.05
N GLU A 652 -13.69 0.95 6.24
CA GLU A 652 -12.62 1.13 5.28
C GLU A 652 -12.09 -0.25 4.89
N ALA A 653 -11.81 -0.45 3.60
CA ALA A 653 -11.26 -1.69 3.09
C ALA A 653 -10.36 -1.43 1.87
N ALA A 654 -9.52 -2.40 1.54
CA ALA A 654 -8.69 -2.41 0.33
C ALA A 654 -8.77 -3.80 -0.28
N GLU A 655 -8.46 -3.99 -1.57
CA GLU A 655 -8.48 -5.35 -2.15
C GLU A 655 -7.63 -6.33 -1.34
N ILE A 656 -6.45 -5.89 -0.87
CA ILE A 656 -5.56 -6.70 -0.02
C ILE A 656 -6.15 -7.02 1.36
N TYR A 657 -7.07 -6.19 1.86
CA TYR A 657 -7.78 -6.36 3.14
C TYR A 657 -9.29 -6.16 2.94
N PRO A 658 -9.98 -7.13 2.31
CA PRO A 658 -11.35 -6.91 1.83
C PRO A 658 -12.38 -6.93 2.96
N GLU A 659 -12.09 -7.59 4.08
CA GLU A 659 -13.03 -7.67 5.21
C GLU A 659 -13.03 -6.40 6.06
N ALA A 660 -11.86 -5.83 6.34
CA ALA A 660 -11.67 -4.51 6.94
C ALA A 660 -10.18 -4.17 6.99
N MET A 661 -9.85 -2.89 7.17
CA MET A 661 -8.51 -2.50 7.61
C MET A 661 -8.24 -3.01 9.03
N LEU A 662 -7.11 -3.71 9.23
CA LEU A 662 -6.73 -4.37 10.48
C LEU A 662 -6.38 -3.44 11.64
N ILE A 663 -6.03 -2.21 11.29
CA ILE A 663 -5.55 -1.17 12.19
C ILE A 663 -6.24 0.10 11.72
N ASP A 664 -6.60 0.99 12.64
CA ASP A 664 -7.01 2.35 12.30
C ASP A 664 -5.78 3.14 11.82
N LEU A 665 -5.28 2.81 10.62
CA LEU A 665 -4.09 3.40 9.98
C LEU A 665 -4.36 4.81 9.47
N SER A 666 -5.63 5.22 9.50
CA SER A 666 -6.04 6.56 9.25
C SER A 666 -5.61 7.42 10.46
N ARG A 667 -4.46 8.11 10.35
CA ARG A 667 -4.08 9.20 11.30
C ARG A 667 -5.11 10.34 11.34
N PHE A 668 -6.05 10.33 10.40
CA PHE A 668 -7.34 10.96 10.52
C PHE A 668 -8.28 9.89 11.03
N PRO A 669 -9.00 10.03 12.15
CA PRO A 669 -10.03 9.06 12.49
C PRO A 669 -10.85 8.78 11.23
N SER A 670 -11.01 7.52 10.88
CA SER A 670 -11.84 6.92 9.81
C SER A 670 -13.33 7.32 9.88
N ARG A 671 -13.64 8.41 10.57
CA ARG A 671 -14.94 8.88 11.03
C ARG A 671 -15.39 10.22 10.42
N PHE A 672 -14.87 10.67 9.27
CA PHE A 672 -15.43 11.93 8.68
C PHE A 672 -16.86 11.69 8.22
N LYS A 673 -17.10 10.49 7.71
CA LYS A 673 -18.43 9.99 7.42
C LYS A 673 -19.26 9.66 8.67
N GLY A 674 -18.61 9.54 9.84
CA GLY A 674 -19.22 9.39 11.15
C GLY A 674 -19.47 10.71 11.90
N PHE A 675 -19.08 11.87 11.34
CA PHE A 675 -19.41 13.19 11.93
C PHE A 675 -20.92 13.36 12.09
N SER A 676 -21.71 12.63 11.29
CA SER A 676 -23.17 12.63 11.34
C SER A 676 -23.78 12.04 12.62
N TYR A 677 -23.11 11.18 13.41
CA TYR A 677 -23.76 10.52 14.57
C TYR A 677 -22.81 10.10 15.73
N ASN A 678 -23.31 10.29 16.96
CA ASN A 678 -22.68 10.06 18.28
C ASN A 678 -22.14 8.63 18.53
N GLN A 679 -21.06 8.20 17.87
CA GLN A 679 -20.28 7.04 18.32
C GLN A 679 -18.77 7.27 18.14
N ILE A 680 -18.21 8.16 18.97
CA ILE A 680 -16.78 8.17 19.22
C ILE A 680 -16.50 7.15 20.34
N GLY A 681 -16.08 5.96 19.93
CA GLY A 681 -15.54 4.90 20.80
C GLY A 681 -14.16 5.22 21.41
N TRP A 682 -13.61 6.41 21.12
CA TRP A 682 -12.60 7.02 21.98
C TRP A 682 -13.32 7.91 22.98
N LYS A 683 -13.80 7.31 24.06
CA LYS A 683 -14.09 8.05 25.29
C LYS A 683 -12.77 8.10 26.07
N PRO A 684 -11.89 9.11 25.91
CA PRO A 684 -11.10 9.48 27.06
C PRO A 684 -12.14 9.83 28.13
N GLN A 685 -12.03 9.22 29.30
CA GLN A 685 -13.03 9.38 30.35
C GLN A 685 -13.08 10.86 30.77
N GLY A 686 -14.17 11.59 30.46
CA GLY A 686 -14.43 12.93 30.99
C GLY A 686 -14.36 14.15 30.04
N HIS A 687 -14.34 14.00 28.71
CA HIS A 687 -13.85 15.07 27.80
C HIS A 687 -14.86 15.85 26.91
N GLY A 688 -16.14 16.01 27.31
CA GLY A 688 -17.05 17.08 26.83
C GLY A 688 -17.13 17.45 25.31
N ASP A 689 -17.66 18.66 25.03
CA ASP A 689 -17.92 19.24 23.69
C ASP A 689 -16.65 19.47 22.83
N LEU A 690 -15.47 19.65 23.43
CA LEU A 690 -14.21 20.02 22.76
C LEU A 690 -13.72 18.98 21.74
N SER A 691 -14.05 17.70 21.98
CA SER A 691 -13.69 16.59 21.07
C SER A 691 -14.25 16.78 19.65
N LYS A 692 -15.44 17.39 19.52
CA LYS A 692 -16.08 17.68 18.22
C LYS A 692 -15.34 18.80 17.47
N TYR A 693 -14.80 19.79 18.17
CA TYR A 693 -14.05 20.90 17.57
C TYR A 693 -12.63 20.49 17.15
N GLN A 694 -11.98 19.60 17.93
CA GLN A 694 -10.71 19.00 17.52
C GLN A 694 -10.82 18.29 16.16
N TYR A 695 -12.01 17.78 15.86
CA TYR A 695 -12.30 17.17 14.58
C TYR A 695 -12.26 18.16 13.41
N TRP A 696 -12.89 19.32 13.59
CA TRP A 696 -12.80 20.42 12.64
C TRP A 696 -11.35 20.86 12.41
N CYS A 697 -10.54 20.96 13.48
CA CYS A 697 -9.12 21.25 13.34
C CYS A 697 -8.41 20.23 12.42
N ASN A 698 -8.74 18.94 12.52
CA ASN A 698 -8.19 17.92 11.62
C ASN A 698 -8.61 18.14 10.16
N ILE A 699 -9.83 18.60 9.89
CA ILE A 699 -10.30 19.00 8.54
C ILE A 699 -9.44 20.14 8.03
N VAL A 700 -9.34 21.22 8.79
CA VAL A 700 -8.59 22.42 8.37
C VAL A 700 -7.14 22.07 8.09
N ASN A 701 -6.52 21.22 8.91
CA ASN A 701 -5.16 20.73 8.70
C ASN A 701 -5.02 19.90 7.41
N ALA A 702 -5.99 19.04 7.08
CA ALA A 702 -5.99 18.29 5.81
C ALA A 702 -6.23 19.21 4.60
N TYR A 703 -7.22 20.08 4.72
CA TYR A 703 -7.70 21.00 3.69
C TYR A 703 -6.62 21.99 3.27
N THR A 704 -5.97 22.64 4.23
CA THR A 704 -4.94 23.66 3.95
C THR A 704 -3.64 23.08 3.40
N ARG A 705 -3.41 21.77 3.54
CA ARG A 705 -2.32 21.06 2.84
C ARG A 705 -2.65 20.75 1.38
N ALA A 706 -3.93 20.77 1.01
CA ALA A 706 -4.36 20.53 -0.35
C ALA A 706 -4.15 21.78 -1.23
N LYS A 707 -3.97 21.54 -2.52
CA LYS A 707 -3.78 22.55 -3.56
C LYS A 707 -5.14 23.05 -4.04
N LEU A 708 -5.23 24.37 -4.18
CA LEU A 708 -6.40 25.05 -4.73
C LEU A 708 -5.97 25.80 -6.00
N THR A 709 -6.63 25.53 -7.13
CA THR A 709 -6.30 26.17 -8.41
C THR A 709 -6.63 27.66 -8.38
N PHE A 710 -7.76 28.02 -7.79
CA PHE A 710 -8.22 29.40 -7.65
C PHE A 710 -8.21 29.81 -6.18
N PRO A 711 -7.25 30.66 -5.73
CA PRO A 711 -7.14 31.04 -4.33
C PRO A 711 -8.46 31.57 -3.72
N GLY A 712 -9.27 32.29 -4.49
CA GLY A 712 -10.57 32.82 -4.05
C GLY A 712 -11.53 31.76 -3.51
N ASP A 713 -11.40 30.51 -3.93
CA ASP A 713 -12.33 29.43 -3.57
C ASP A 713 -12.14 28.89 -2.13
N LYS A 714 -11.19 29.42 -1.36
CA LYS A 714 -10.72 28.78 -0.12
C LYS A 714 -11.81 28.52 0.93
N LEU A 715 -12.82 29.37 1.03
CA LEU A 715 -13.95 29.12 1.95
C LEU A 715 -15.05 28.28 1.28
N ILE A 716 -15.40 28.59 0.03
CA ILE A 716 -16.50 27.90 -0.67
C ILE A 716 -16.20 26.42 -0.94
N ALA A 717 -14.94 26.05 -1.20
CA ALA A 717 -14.53 24.66 -1.39
C ALA A 717 -14.60 23.80 -0.12
N LEU A 718 -14.85 24.41 1.05
CA LEU A 718 -15.11 23.73 2.32
C LEU A 718 -16.53 23.99 2.87
N SER A 719 -17.32 24.82 2.19
CA SER A 719 -18.61 25.32 2.68
C SER A 719 -19.61 24.21 2.99
N ALA A 720 -19.73 23.19 2.14
CA ALA A 720 -20.66 22.08 2.36
C ALA A 720 -20.30 21.23 3.60
N VAL A 721 -19.00 21.04 3.85
CA VAL A 721 -18.51 20.41 5.08
C VAL A 721 -18.76 21.31 6.29
N ALA A 722 -18.56 22.62 6.15
CA ALA A 722 -18.87 23.60 7.19
C ALA A 722 -20.37 23.61 7.56
N LYS A 723 -21.29 23.52 6.58
CA LYS A 723 -22.75 23.40 6.85
C LYS A 723 -23.06 22.18 7.69
N THR A 724 -22.53 21.02 7.29
CA THR A 724 -22.71 19.76 8.03
C THR A 724 -22.15 19.87 9.45
N ALA A 725 -20.99 20.51 9.59
CA ALA A 725 -20.35 20.71 10.88
C ALA A 725 -21.11 21.68 11.79
N ARG A 726 -21.63 22.77 11.23
CA ARG A 726 -22.45 23.77 11.92
C ARG A 726 -23.66 23.11 12.58
N ASP A 727 -24.38 22.29 11.81
CA ASP A 727 -25.59 21.62 12.26
C ASP A 727 -25.28 20.59 13.37
N LEU A 728 -24.11 19.95 13.35
CA LEU A 728 -23.65 19.02 14.39
C LEU A 728 -23.18 19.73 15.67
N LEU A 729 -22.38 20.79 15.51
CA LEU A 729 -21.79 21.54 16.61
C LEU A 729 -22.82 22.42 17.31
N GLY A 730 -23.88 22.83 16.60
CA GLY A 730 -24.82 23.83 17.08
C GLY A 730 -24.13 25.16 17.38
N ASP A 731 -23.18 25.54 16.52
CA ASP A 731 -22.34 26.74 16.66
C ASP A 731 -22.31 27.53 15.34
N ASP A 732 -21.94 28.80 15.41
CA ASP A 732 -21.91 29.69 14.26
C ASP A 732 -20.56 29.61 13.55
N TYR A 733 -20.61 29.36 12.23
CA TYR A 733 -19.45 29.35 11.37
C TYR A 733 -19.00 30.78 11.01
N VAL A 734 -17.75 31.09 11.27
CA VAL A 734 -17.18 32.43 11.11
C VAL A 734 -15.88 32.38 10.32
N ALA A 735 -16.00 32.53 9.00
CA ALA A 735 -14.89 32.60 8.04
C ALA A 735 -13.83 31.49 8.26
N GLY A 736 -14.23 30.22 8.33
CA GLY A 736 -13.31 29.09 8.54
C GLY A 736 -13.22 28.58 9.98
N MET A 737 -13.82 29.28 10.94
CA MET A 737 -13.70 29.02 12.37
C MET A 737 -15.07 28.92 13.05
N TRP A 738 -15.09 28.63 14.35
CA TRP A 738 -16.31 28.51 15.14
C TRP A 738 -16.42 29.56 16.26
N ARG A 739 -17.60 30.17 16.40
CA ARG A 739 -17.82 31.29 17.33
C ARG A 739 -17.58 30.93 18.79
N ARG A 740 -17.99 29.73 19.25
CA ARG A 740 -17.92 29.32 20.66
C ARG A 740 -16.50 29.27 21.22
N TYR A 741 -15.52 28.91 20.39
CA TYR A 741 -14.12 28.76 20.78
C TYR A 741 -13.18 29.60 19.92
N LEU A 742 -13.67 30.72 19.40
CA LEU A 742 -12.91 31.57 18.49
C LEU A 742 -11.60 32.06 19.11
N GLU A 743 -11.58 32.36 20.41
CA GLU A 743 -10.36 32.72 21.15
C GLU A 743 -9.29 31.62 21.10
N ARG A 744 -9.67 30.35 21.00
CA ARG A 744 -8.71 29.23 20.85
C ARG A 744 -8.28 29.09 19.40
N GLU A 745 -9.20 29.30 18.46
CA GLU A 745 -8.97 29.17 17.03
C GLU A 745 -8.04 30.26 16.48
N LEU A 746 -8.06 31.48 17.04
CA LEU A 746 -7.14 32.57 16.70
C LEU A 746 -5.65 32.21 16.89
N MET A 747 -5.34 31.11 17.60
CA MET A 747 -3.98 30.61 17.82
C MET A 747 -3.41 29.77 16.68
N TRP A 748 -4.07 29.77 15.51
CA TRP A 748 -3.54 29.10 14.32
C TRP A 748 -2.18 29.68 13.92
N SER A 749 -1.35 28.90 13.23
CA SER A 749 -0.07 29.36 12.72
C SER A 749 0.22 28.77 11.35
N VAL A 750 1.10 29.41 10.60
CA VAL A 750 1.64 28.87 9.36
C VAL A 750 2.67 27.77 9.66
N ALA A 751 2.68 26.70 8.87
CA ALA A 751 3.70 25.66 8.96
C ALA A 751 5.07 26.15 8.47
N VAL A 752 6.11 25.85 9.24
CA VAL A 752 7.50 26.31 9.01
C VAL A 752 8.05 25.86 7.64
N GLY A 753 8.74 26.78 6.95
CA GLY A 753 9.44 26.49 5.69
C GLY A 753 8.54 26.47 4.44
N GLN A 754 7.40 27.16 4.49
CA GLN A 754 6.54 27.39 3.32
C GLN A 754 6.55 28.90 3.01
N THR A 755 6.93 29.28 1.79
CA THR A 755 6.82 30.67 1.30
C THR A 755 5.34 30.98 1.06
N GLN A 756 4.67 31.52 2.08
CA GLN A 756 3.25 31.83 2.04
C GLN A 756 3.03 33.31 1.82
N ALA A 757 2.15 33.64 0.88
CA ALA A 757 1.69 34.99 0.59
C ALA A 757 0.20 35.11 0.95
N ARG A 758 -0.22 36.34 1.27
CA ARG A 758 -1.64 36.69 1.24
C ARG A 758 -2.04 36.84 -0.23
N PRO A 759 -3.23 36.36 -0.64
CA PRO A 759 -3.71 36.60 -1.99
C PRO A 759 -3.82 38.11 -2.24
N SER A 760 -3.54 38.55 -3.47
CA SER A 760 -3.64 39.97 -3.86
C SER A 760 -5.07 40.50 -3.81
N VAL A 761 -6.05 39.62 -3.94
CA VAL A 761 -7.48 39.91 -3.83
C VAL A 761 -7.97 39.49 -2.45
N TYR A 762 -8.75 40.35 -1.80
CA TYR A 762 -9.36 40.06 -0.50
C TYR A 762 -10.19 38.77 -0.57
N ARG A 763 -10.04 37.91 0.45
CA ARG A 763 -10.74 36.62 0.55
C ARG A 763 -11.33 36.35 1.92
N ALA A 764 -10.64 36.76 2.97
CA ALA A 764 -11.07 36.56 4.35
C ALA A 764 -10.38 37.59 5.27
N PRO A 765 -10.98 37.91 6.44
CA PRO A 765 -10.37 38.77 7.45
C PRO A 765 -9.02 38.24 7.95
N SER A 766 -8.07 39.11 8.34
CA SER A 766 -6.70 38.68 8.69
C SER A 766 -6.62 37.73 9.90
N TRP A 767 -7.63 37.75 10.77
CA TRP A 767 -7.74 36.85 11.91
C TRP A 767 -8.15 35.41 11.53
N SER A 768 -8.69 35.21 10.32
CA SER A 768 -9.01 33.88 9.78
C SER A 768 -7.81 33.23 9.12
N TRP A 769 -7.64 31.93 9.35
CA TRP A 769 -6.65 31.11 8.64
C TRP A 769 -6.88 31.08 7.12
N ALA A 770 -8.09 31.41 6.66
CA ALA A 770 -8.41 31.50 5.24
C ALA A 770 -7.81 32.77 4.58
N ALA A 771 -7.23 33.69 5.33
CA ALA A 771 -6.63 34.90 4.78
C ALA A 771 -5.24 34.70 4.16
N VAL A 772 -4.60 33.55 4.39
CA VAL A 772 -3.25 33.21 3.85
C VAL A 772 -3.32 32.00 2.95
N ASP A 773 -2.36 31.80 2.05
CA ASP A 773 -2.22 30.57 1.27
C ASP A 773 -1.25 29.59 1.90
N GLY A 774 -1.48 28.28 1.72
CA GLY A 774 -0.62 27.21 2.24
C GLY A 774 -1.13 26.54 3.53
N HIS A 775 -0.28 25.66 4.05
CA HIS A 775 -0.57 24.79 5.20
C HIS A 775 -0.60 25.56 6.51
N VAL A 776 -1.71 25.45 7.22
CA VAL A 776 -1.90 26.03 8.56
C VAL A 776 -1.95 24.92 9.61
N THR A 777 -1.35 25.19 10.77
CA THR A 777 -1.62 24.48 12.02
C THR A 777 -2.82 25.17 12.68
N PRO A 778 -3.98 24.50 12.85
CA PRO A 778 -5.15 25.09 13.48
C PRO A 778 -4.89 25.50 14.93
N GLY A 779 -5.76 26.36 15.47
CA GLY A 779 -5.76 26.70 16.89
C GLY A 779 -5.98 25.48 17.81
N ILE A 780 -5.62 25.65 19.08
CA ILE A 780 -5.41 24.52 19.99
C ILE A 780 -6.66 24.25 20.84
N MET A 781 -7.23 23.05 20.67
CA MET A 781 -8.36 22.54 21.46
C MET A 781 -7.87 21.68 22.63
N ASP A 782 -6.99 22.23 23.47
CA ASP A 782 -6.44 21.52 24.64
C ASP A 782 -7.49 21.32 25.73
N ILE A 783 -7.43 20.15 26.36
CA ILE A 783 -8.28 19.71 27.46
C ILE A 783 -7.67 20.06 28.84
N GLU A 784 -6.37 20.38 28.86
CA GLU A 784 -5.68 20.82 30.07
C GLU A 784 -6.20 22.19 30.54
N ALA A 785 -6.06 22.47 31.83
CA ALA A 785 -6.41 23.75 32.41
C ALA A 785 -5.57 24.87 31.76
N VAL A 786 -6.25 25.79 31.07
CA VAL A 786 -5.64 26.92 30.38
C VAL A 786 -6.31 28.21 30.82
N GLU A 787 -5.53 29.27 30.95
CA GLU A 787 -6.05 30.61 31.22
C GLU A 787 -6.07 31.39 29.90
N MET A 788 -7.26 31.73 29.43
CA MET A 788 -7.44 32.65 28.30
C MET A 788 -7.26 34.09 28.78
N LEU A 789 -6.41 34.83 28.07
CA LEU A 789 -6.07 36.23 28.36
C LEU A 789 -6.77 37.19 27.39
N ILE A 790 -7.36 36.65 26.33
CA ILE A 790 -8.19 37.35 25.36
C ILE A 790 -9.65 36.90 25.45
N GLU A 791 -10.54 37.75 24.97
CA GLU A 791 -11.98 37.51 24.96
C GLU A 791 -12.61 38.20 23.74
N VAL A 792 -13.35 37.45 22.93
CA VAL A 792 -14.03 37.98 21.76
C VAL A 792 -15.35 38.62 22.18
N GLN A 793 -15.41 39.94 22.10
CA GLN A 793 -16.63 40.69 22.42
C GLN A 793 -17.67 40.57 21.30
N ASN A 794 -17.27 40.87 20.06
CA ASN A 794 -18.18 40.92 18.93
C ASN A 794 -17.44 40.65 17.62
N LEU A 795 -18.17 40.28 16.56
CA LEU A 795 -17.63 40.18 15.21
C LEU A 795 -18.71 40.50 14.18
N HIS A 796 -18.26 40.88 12.99
CA HIS A 796 -19.10 41.11 11.82
C HIS A 796 -18.42 40.53 10.58
N LEU A 797 -19.21 39.93 9.69
CA LEU A 797 -18.76 39.41 8.40
C LEU A 797 -19.72 39.88 7.32
N ASP A 798 -19.17 40.38 6.22
CA ASP A 798 -19.92 40.71 5.02
C ASP A 798 -19.89 39.51 4.07
N TYR A 799 -21.02 38.82 3.93
CA TYR A 799 -21.13 37.65 3.05
C TYR A 799 -21.49 38.06 1.62
N VAL A 800 -20.86 37.42 0.63
CA VAL A 800 -21.14 37.69 -0.80
C VAL A 800 -22.50 37.12 -1.23
N THR A 801 -22.96 36.07 -0.55
CA THR A 801 -24.25 35.41 -0.80
C THR A 801 -25.00 35.19 0.50
N SER A 802 -26.23 34.70 0.44
CA SER A 802 -26.99 34.31 1.65
C SER A 802 -26.38 33.11 2.40
N ASP A 803 -25.44 32.39 1.80
CA ASP A 803 -24.75 31.27 2.43
C ASP A 803 -23.62 31.76 3.35
N THR A 804 -23.87 31.72 4.66
CA THR A 804 -22.92 32.17 5.70
C THR A 804 -21.69 31.25 5.88
N THR A 805 -21.61 30.16 5.11
CA THR A 805 -20.44 29.27 5.06
C THR A 805 -19.56 29.49 3.82
N GLY A 806 -19.99 30.37 2.92
CA GLY A 806 -19.33 30.64 1.64
C GLY A 806 -18.37 31.83 1.68
N LEU A 807 -18.36 32.59 0.57
CA LEU A 807 -17.46 33.71 0.36
C LEU A 807 -17.81 34.92 1.24
N VAL A 808 -16.78 35.62 1.69
CA VAL A 808 -16.87 36.89 2.44
C VAL A 808 -16.17 38.01 1.67
N SER A 809 -16.75 39.21 1.69
CA SER A 809 -16.20 40.42 1.08
C SER A 809 -15.57 41.38 2.09
N GLY A 810 -15.76 41.13 3.38
CA GLY A 810 -15.30 41.99 4.46
C GLY A 810 -15.59 41.39 5.84
N GLY A 811 -15.03 42.00 6.88
CA GLY A 811 -15.35 41.64 8.24
C GLY A 811 -14.40 42.24 9.27
N TRP A 812 -14.82 42.20 10.54
CA TRP A 812 -13.99 42.61 11.66
C TRP A 812 -14.32 41.82 12.93
N LEU A 813 -13.36 41.76 13.84
CA LEU A 813 -13.44 41.11 15.14
C LEU A 813 -13.06 42.12 16.23
N GLN A 814 -13.88 42.23 17.26
CA GLN A 814 -13.57 43.01 18.47
C GLN A 814 -13.03 42.09 19.56
N LEU A 815 -11.79 42.33 19.97
CA LEU A 815 -11.04 41.49 20.89
C LEU A 815 -10.57 42.28 22.11
N TRP A 816 -10.92 41.79 23.30
CA TRP A 816 -10.33 42.26 24.55
C TRP A 816 -9.03 41.52 24.84
N GLY A 817 -8.01 42.24 25.28
CA GLY A 817 -6.76 41.66 25.79
C GLY A 817 -5.81 42.74 26.29
N VAL A 818 -4.59 42.38 26.69
CA VAL A 818 -3.57 43.38 27.05
C VAL A 818 -2.72 43.65 25.83
N LEU A 819 -2.83 44.84 25.25
CA LEU A 819 -2.00 45.28 24.13
C LEU A 819 -0.64 45.77 24.64
N LYS A 820 0.43 45.42 23.92
CA LYS A 820 1.81 45.82 24.22
C LYS A 820 2.53 46.23 22.94
N LYS A 821 3.47 47.17 23.04
CA LYS A 821 4.29 47.57 21.88
C LYS A 821 5.28 46.44 21.58
N LEU A 822 5.43 46.11 20.30
CA LEU A 822 6.30 45.05 19.82
C LEU A 822 7.33 45.61 18.85
N GLU A 823 8.58 45.15 18.98
CA GLU A 823 9.61 45.30 17.95
C GLU A 823 10.16 43.91 17.62
N LEU A 824 10.28 43.62 16.32
CA LEU A 824 10.88 42.37 15.80
C LEU A 824 12.23 42.71 15.17
N LEU A 825 13.29 42.12 15.70
CA LEU A 825 14.67 42.37 15.27
C LEU A 825 15.27 41.11 14.62
N PRO A 826 16.04 41.24 13.53
CA PRO A 826 16.77 40.10 12.96
C PRO A 826 17.87 39.62 13.92
N ASP A 827 18.04 38.31 14.07
CA ASP A 827 19.20 37.76 14.77
C ASP A 827 20.37 37.45 13.82
N ILE A 828 21.29 38.40 13.69
CA ILE A 828 22.48 38.30 12.84
C ILE A 828 23.47 37.24 13.38
N SER A 829 23.35 36.80 14.64
CA SER A 829 24.28 35.83 15.24
C SER A 829 24.06 34.37 14.81
N LEU A 830 22.95 34.07 14.12
CA LEU A 830 22.58 32.73 13.65
C LEU A 830 22.38 32.65 12.11
N SER A 831 22.73 33.72 11.39
CA SER A 831 22.44 33.89 9.95
C SER A 831 23.33 33.05 9.01
N SER A 832 23.89 31.92 9.45
CA SER A 832 24.77 31.08 8.64
C SER A 832 24.04 29.96 7.88
N HIS A 833 22.73 29.74 8.08
CA HIS A 833 21.97 28.68 7.42
C HIS A 833 20.70 29.23 6.73
N ASP A 834 20.46 28.79 5.50
CA ASP A 834 19.68 29.40 4.38
C ASP A 834 18.18 29.75 4.59
N ASN A 835 17.65 29.84 5.81
CA ASN A 835 16.28 30.29 6.07
C ASN A 835 16.24 31.58 6.90
N ASN A 836 16.10 32.72 6.21
CA ASN A 836 16.19 34.07 6.76
C ASN A 836 15.06 34.49 7.74
N HIS A 837 14.14 33.57 8.11
CA HIS A 837 12.93 33.87 8.90
C HIS A 837 12.88 33.17 10.26
N ASP A 838 13.73 32.18 10.53
CA ASP A 838 13.56 31.26 11.66
C ASP A 838 14.07 31.83 13.01
N PHE A 839 14.68 33.02 13.03
CA PHE A 839 15.32 33.57 14.24
C PHE A 839 15.03 35.09 14.41
N LEU A 840 13.77 35.42 14.67
CA LEU A 840 13.37 36.79 15.05
C LEU A 840 13.48 36.99 16.57
N LYS A 841 14.17 38.05 16.99
CA LYS A 841 14.21 38.51 18.38
C LYS A 841 13.01 39.42 18.65
N MET A 842 12.31 39.15 19.74
CA MET A 842 11.17 39.95 20.19
C MET A 842 11.59 40.91 21.30
N VAL A 843 11.25 42.18 21.15
CA VAL A 843 11.32 43.20 22.20
C VAL A 843 9.90 43.67 22.49
N VAL A 844 9.47 43.55 23.74
CA VAL A 844 8.10 43.89 24.17
C VAL A 844 8.20 45.00 25.20
N ASN A 845 7.51 46.11 24.95
CA ASN A 845 7.58 47.32 25.79
C ASN A 845 9.05 47.77 26.07
N GLY A 846 9.93 47.66 25.06
CA GLY A 846 11.35 48.00 25.18
C GLY A 846 12.23 46.96 25.89
N VAL A 847 11.66 45.84 26.34
CA VAL A 847 12.39 44.75 27.03
C VAL A 847 12.55 43.55 26.09
N PRO A 848 13.78 43.06 25.84
CA PRO A 848 13.99 41.82 25.11
C PRO A 848 13.36 40.64 25.85
N VAL A 849 12.48 39.90 25.17
CA VAL A 849 11.84 38.70 25.73
C VAL A 849 12.42 37.41 25.18
N SER A 850 13.30 37.50 24.18
CA SER A 850 13.98 36.36 23.59
C SER A 850 15.07 35.80 24.50
N VAL A 851 14.90 34.58 24.98
CA VAL A 851 15.86 33.84 25.82
C VAL A 851 16.36 32.63 25.05
N ARG A 852 17.65 32.31 25.16
CA ARG A 852 18.21 31.07 24.60
C ARG A 852 17.82 29.92 25.52
N ALA A 853 16.99 28.99 25.04
CA ALA A 853 16.53 27.88 25.86
C ALA A 853 17.66 26.88 26.12
N ASP A 854 17.73 26.36 27.35
CA ASP A 854 18.64 25.27 27.77
C ASP A 854 18.14 23.89 27.25
N SER A 855 17.71 23.86 25.99
CA SER A 855 17.27 22.65 25.30
C SER A 855 18.44 22.02 24.53
N VAL A 856 18.34 20.72 24.23
CA VAL A 856 19.32 19.98 23.40
C VAL A 856 19.59 20.69 22.06
N MET A 857 18.59 21.42 21.53
CA MET A 857 18.67 22.16 20.27
C MET A 857 19.14 23.63 20.42
N LYS A 858 19.27 24.16 21.65
CA LYS A 858 19.67 25.56 21.96
C LYS A 858 18.88 26.64 21.19
N GLU A 859 17.61 26.38 20.88
CA GLU A 859 16.74 27.28 20.12
C GLU A 859 16.38 28.55 20.93
N TYR A 860 16.24 29.69 20.25
CA TYR A 860 15.74 30.93 20.86
C TYR A 860 14.23 30.87 21.03
N GLN A 861 13.74 31.24 22.21
CA GLN A 861 12.32 31.35 22.51
C GLN A 861 11.98 32.79 22.89
N PRO A 862 10.79 33.32 22.57
CA PRO A 862 9.66 32.65 21.91
C PRO A 862 9.89 32.41 20.41
N HIS A 863 9.27 31.35 19.88
CA HIS A 863 9.25 31.06 18.45
C HIS A 863 8.20 31.96 17.79
N VAL A 864 8.62 32.74 16.80
CA VAL A 864 7.75 33.63 16.02
C VAL A 864 7.33 32.93 14.74
N ALA A 865 6.03 32.88 14.48
CA ALA A 865 5.46 32.42 13.23
C ALA A 865 4.63 33.56 12.62
N LEU A 866 5.20 34.25 11.63
CA LEU A 866 4.48 35.25 10.84
C LEU A 866 3.50 34.57 9.90
N ASP A 867 2.42 35.26 9.56
CA ASP A 867 1.37 34.75 8.67
C ASP A 867 1.86 34.68 7.21
N THR A 868 2.84 35.50 6.83
CA THR A 868 3.49 35.46 5.51
C THR A 868 4.97 35.84 5.57
N SER A 869 5.74 35.43 4.55
CA SER A 869 7.13 35.91 4.39
C SER A 869 7.19 37.39 3.97
N GLN A 870 6.18 37.88 3.25
CA GLN A 870 6.06 39.27 2.82
C GLN A 870 5.90 40.24 4.00
N GLU A 871 5.26 39.81 5.08
CA GLU A 871 5.14 40.62 6.30
C GLU A 871 6.53 40.99 6.85
N TRP A 872 7.49 40.07 6.80
CA TRP A 872 8.87 40.39 7.19
C TRP A 872 9.54 41.41 6.26
N THR A 873 9.44 41.21 4.94
CA THR A 873 10.05 42.15 3.97
C THR A 873 9.40 43.53 4.03
N GLY A 874 8.08 43.60 4.20
CA GLY A 874 7.35 44.84 4.42
C GLY A 874 7.76 45.52 5.73
N MET A 875 7.91 44.75 6.81
CA MET A 875 8.34 45.25 8.11
C MET A 875 9.73 45.91 8.07
N GLN A 876 10.68 45.33 7.33
CA GLN A 876 12.00 45.93 7.15
C GLN A 876 11.96 47.25 6.38
N ASN A 877 11.08 47.37 5.39
CA ASN A 877 11.01 48.54 4.51
C ASN A 877 10.19 49.70 5.11
N LEU A 878 9.14 49.39 5.88
CA LEU A 878 8.15 50.38 6.33
C LEU A 878 8.21 50.71 7.83
N GLN A 879 8.94 49.93 8.63
CA GLN A 879 8.95 50.04 10.10
C GLN A 879 7.53 50.20 10.69
N PRO A 880 6.61 49.25 10.42
CA PRO A 880 5.22 49.39 10.84
C PRO A 880 5.10 49.41 12.36
N ASP A 881 4.07 50.11 12.86
CA ASP A 881 3.72 50.13 14.28
C ASP A 881 3.16 48.75 14.69
N LEU A 882 4.00 47.94 15.33
CA LEU A 882 3.69 46.59 15.74
C LEU A 882 3.32 46.50 17.21
N PHE A 883 2.41 45.58 17.48
CA PHE A 883 1.90 45.29 18.80
C PHE A 883 1.78 43.78 19.00
N CYS A 884 1.72 43.38 20.26
CA CYS A 884 1.42 42.01 20.62
C CYS A 884 0.35 41.95 21.72
N MET A 885 -0.39 40.84 21.75
CA MET A 885 -1.44 40.61 22.73
C MET A 885 -1.32 39.19 23.29
N PRO A 886 -0.89 39.01 24.55
CA PRO A 886 -0.90 37.71 25.20
C PRO A 886 -2.31 37.13 25.18
N ALA A 887 -2.45 35.93 24.63
CA ALA A 887 -3.75 35.33 24.32
C ALA A 887 -4.10 34.18 25.25
N ARG A 888 -3.09 33.39 25.62
CA ARG A 888 -3.28 32.19 26.45
C ARG A 888 -2.00 31.87 27.20
N LYS A 889 -2.12 31.39 28.44
CA LYS A 889 -1.02 30.75 29.17
C LYS A 889 -1.44 29.41 29.79
N ARG A 890 -0.47 28.52 29.99
CA ARG A 890 -0.61 27.38 30.89
C ARG A 890 -0.15 27.78 32.31
N PRO A 891 -0.83 27.30 33.37
CA PRO A 891 -0.57 27.72 34.75
C PRO A 891 0.71 27.13 35.35
N ASP A 892 1.22 26.02 34.82
CA ASP A 892 2.47 25.37 35.24
C ASP A 892 3.72 26.23 35.01
N ASP A 893 4.77 26.03 35.81
CA ASP A 893 6.03 26.82 35.72
C ASP A 893 6.85 26.53 34.45
N HIS A 894 6.58 25.39 33.80
CA HIS A 894 7.09 25.04 32.47
C HIS A 894 6.08 25.35 31.34
N GLY A 895 5.00 26.06 31.68
CA GLY A 895 3.88 26.31 30.79
C GLY A 895 4.20 27.17 29.59
N SER A 896 3.49 26.89 28.50
CA SER A 896 3.55 27.70 27.28
C SER A 896 2.71 28.98 27.40
N ILE A 897 3.16 30.06 26.78
CA ILE A 897 2.39 31.27 26.50
C ILE A 897 2.25 31.48 24.98
N TYR A 898 1.05 31.85 24.54
CA TYR A 898 0.74 32.22 23.16
C TYR A 898 0.40 33.70 23.09
N VAL A 899 0.92 34.37 22.06
CA VAL A 899 0.82 35.82 21.90
C VAL A 899 0.47 36.13 20.45
N LEU A 900 -0.62 36.86 20.21
CA LEU A 900 -0.98 37.33 18.88
C LEU A 900 -0.09 38.51 18.48
N LEU A 901 0.31 38.57 17.21
CA LEU A 901 1.08 39.67 16.64
C LEU A 901 0.17 40.50 15.74
N LEU A 902 0.17 41.82 15.97
CA LEU A 902 -0.77 42.76 15.38
C LEU A 902 -0.02 43.94 14.77
N GLU A 903 -0.45 44.37 13.59
CA GLU A 903 0.01 45.57 12.92
C GLU A 903 -1.10 46.62 12.95
N LEU A 904 -0.76 47.85 13.36
CA LEU A 904 -1.72 48.95 13.38
C LEU A 904 -2.09 49.41 11.97
N GLN A 905 -3.39 49.53 11.71
CA GLN A 905 -3.95 50.02 10.44
C GLN A 905 -4.62 51.39 10.61
N ASP A 906 -5.33 51.60 11.72
CA ASP A 906 -5.92 52.89 12.08
C ASP A 906 -5.76 53.15 13.58
N ARG A 907 -4.99 54.19 13.91
CA ARG A 907 -4.71 54.59 15.30
C ARG A 907 -5.95 55.13 16.03
N LYS A 908 -6.81 55.88 15.35
CA LYS A 908 -7.97 56.55 15.97
C LYS A 908 -9.06 55.53 16.30
N GLU A 909 -9.28 54.60 15.37
CA GLU A 909 -10.32 53.57 15.51
C GLU A 909 -9.82 52.29 16.20
N GLY A 910 -8.53 52.23 16.56
CA GLY A 910 -7.92 51.06 17.18
C GLY A 910 -8.03 49.81 16.30
N VAL A 911 -7.80 49.97 14.99
CA VAL A 911 -7.91 48.91 13.98
C VAL A 911 -6.55 48.31 13.70
N PHE A 912 -6.51 46.99 13.72
CA PHE A 912 -5.30 46.19 13.55
C PHE A 912 -5.51 45.11 12.49
N ARG A 913 -4.40 44.65 11.94
CA ARG A 913 -4.29 43.46 11.11
C ARG A 913 -3.49 42.42 11.88
N ARG A 914 -3.95 41.17 11.92
CA ARG A 914 -3.15 40.05 12.46
C ARG A 914 -2.04 39.72 11.47
N VAL A 915 -0.81 39.58 11.98
CA VAL A 915 0.39 39.30 11.17
C VAL A 915 1.16 38.09 11.67
N GLY A 916 0.66 37.38 12.69
CA GLY A 916 1.28 36.15 13.16
C GLY A 916 0.99 35.83 14.62
N ILE A 917 1.78 34.89 15.13
CA ILE A 917 1.74 34.43 16.50
C ILE A 917 3.15 34.17 17.03
N ALA A 918 3.34 34.33 18.34
CA ALA A 918 4.54 33.90 19.03
C ALA A 918 4.20 32.88 20.12
N ARG A 919 5.07 31.89 20.29
CA ARG A 919 4.96 30.85 21.32
C ARG A 919 6.22 30.78 22.15
N GLY A 920 6.09 30.97 23.45
CA GLY A 920 7.20 30.84 24.41
C GLY A 920 6.87 29.84 25.51
N TRP A 921 7.89 29.40 26.24
CA TRP A 921 7.74 28.53 27.41
C TRP A 921 8.65 29.01 28.54
N GLY A 922 8.33 28.56 29.75
CA GLY A 922 9.13 28.87 30.93
C GLY A 922 8.73 30.17 31.62
N LYS A 923 9.10 30.24 32.90
CA LYS A 923 8.63 31.26 33.84
C LYS A 923 9.03 32.69 33.43
N ASP A 924 10.28 32.89 32.99
CA ASP A 924 10.81 34.22 32.71
C ASP A 924 10.22 34.81 31.42
N VAL A 925 10.13 34.01 30.35
CA VAL A 925 9.48 34.41 29.09
C VAL A 925 8.03 34.80 29.35
N ARG A 926 7.30 33.99 30.15
CA ARG A 926 5.92 34.28 30.54
C ARG A 926 5.82 35.56 31.37
N ALA A 927 6.70 35.75 32.36
CA ALA A 927 6.71 36.95 33.20
C ALA A 927 6.95 38.21 32.37
N ASN A 928 7.89 38.17 31.43
CA ASN A 928 8.20 39.30 30.56
C ASN A 928 7.01 39.69 29.65
N PHE A 929 6.30 38.70 29.09
CA PHE A 929 5.08 38.97 28.30
C PHE A 929 3.91 39.50 29.14
N LEU A 930 3.86 39.20 30.43
CA LEU A 930 2.78 39.63 31.32
C LEU A 930 3.13 40.93 32.08
N ALA A 931 4.40 41.33 32.11
CA ALA A 931 4.88 42.52 32.80
C ALA A 931 4.25 43.79 32.21
N ARG A 932 3.74 44.68 33.08
CA ARG A 932 3.19 45.98 32.69
C ARG A 932 4.26 47.07 32.82
N ASN A 933 4.25 48.07 31.93
CA ASN A 933 5.18 49.20 32.00
C ASN A 933 4.50 50.55 32.33
N GLY A 934 3.17 50.58 32.46
CA GLY A 934 2.42 51.78 32.85
C GLY A 934 2.07 52.71 31.70
N GLU A 935 2.55 52.43 30.48
CA GLU A 935 2.25 53.23 29.28
C GLU A 935 1.05 52.69 28.50
N GLU A 936 0.46 51.58 28.96
CA GLU A 936 -0.56 50.83 28.24
C GLU A 936 -1.84 51.65 27.95
N GLU A 937 -2.24 52.59 28.81
CA GLU A 937 -3.47 53.40 28.64
C GLU A 937 -3.45 54.27 27.38
N THR A 938 -2.26 54.60 26.87
CA THR A 938 -2.10 55.48 25.69
C THR A 938 -2.06 54.73 24.36
N LEU A 939 -2.11 53.39 24.40
CA LEU A 939 -2.00 52.56 23.21
C LEU A 939 -3.30 52.61 22.37
N PRO A 940 -3.20 52.51 21.02
CA PRO A 940 -4.35 52.56 20.14
C PRO A 940 -5.34 51.43 20.45
N CYS A 941 -6.58 51.80 20.78
CA CYS A 941 -7.67 50.86 21.03
C CYS A 941 -9.01 51.58 20.87
N VAL A 942 -10.08 50.79 20.68
CA VAL A 942 -11.47 51.28 20.69
C VAL A 942 -11.85 51.75 22.09
N THR A 943 -11.43 51.00 23.12
CA THR A 943 -11.74 51.30 24.51
C THR A 943 -10.69 50.68 25.42
N TYR A 944 -10.22 51.42 26.42
CA TYR A 944 -9.36 50.91 27.48
C TYR A 944 -10.14 50.86 28.80
N LYS A 945 -10.19 49.68 29.44
CA LYS A 945 -10.92 49.49 30.70
C LYS A 945 -10.29 48.38 31.54
N HIS A 946 -10.16 48.61 32.85
CA HIS A 946 -9.59 47.63 33.81
C HIS A 946 -8.24 47.06 33.38
N GLY A 947 -7.40 47.88 32.75
CA GLY A 947 -6.08 47.43 32.30
C GLY A 947 -6.09 46.51 31.08
N ARG A 948 -7.19 46.44 30.32
CA ARG A 948 -7.34 45.72 29.05
C ARG A 948 -7.75 46.69 27.95
N HIS A 949 -7.44 46.33 26.71
CA HIS A 949 -7.74 47.05 25.48
C HIS A 949 -8.75 46.27 24.67
N LEU A 950 -9.78 46.96 24.20
CA LEU A 950 -10.65 46.49 23.13
C LEU A 950 -10.08 46.97 21.80
N VAL A 951 -9.68 46.05 20.94
CA VAL A 951 -9.16 46.36 19.59
C VAL A 951 -10.08 45.79 18.53
N ARG A 952 -10.07 46.38 17.33
CA ARG A 952 -10.75 45.83 16.15
C ARG A 952 -9.71 45.19 15.22
N ILE A 953 -9.88 43.92 14.87
CA ILE A 953 -9.01 43.20 13.94
C ILE A 953 -9.79 42.99 12.63
N ILE A 954 -9.23 43.39 11.49
CA ILE A 954 -9.85 43.32 10.15
C ILE A 954 -9.29 42.21 9.28
#